data_AF-A0A1I2KES2-F1
#
_entry.id   AF-A0A1I2KES2-F1
#
_cell.length_a   1.000
_cell.length_b   1.000
_cell.length_c   1.000
_cell.angle_alpha   90.00
_cell.angle_beta   90.00
_cell.angle_gamma   90.00
#
_symmetry.space_group_name_H-M   'P 1'
#
loop_
_entity.id
_entity.type
_entity.pdbx_description
1 polymer ?
#
loop_
_entity_poly.entity_id
_entity_poly.type
_entity_poly.pdbx_seq_one_letter_code
_entity_poly.pdbx_strand_id
1 'polypeptide(L)'
;MNQISFVRSLVLWSLPLVLVTGCASLQIDVDVYKGPLANEKEIQVQQFATMATSAKPLIVNLYCKSAGETTEQSCAEKLRLTCDQIPEYKQRFLCEVLYLYEDKPGLEGGNSSQPVKSYTRRSQSRKPGLGLDSLTAAVTKARETGNKKAINEAVEALTEALVFFSQKVLYMTNNELLFGSPAEKDKDPMVAVLQSLGNTILVHANDLQRQKNRKAEIESHAASEGNAVQQAFDSEPAVILVEIKNRLRHHRFGSGDPDEEETQDTVRDDELRAKTVAIVEVVSRDVLTSAEKIKTRDPRVIRDLLLQKLEELGKNTGKNKFTAADVKVTLSTVEKFRVFGAICQGDRELRTCRSKNTVEVVDNLIARLRAQRVQAIAVGDAVSAANLLNAINAAYDQRTAMIYLRPASDYLRSVYSANELQEGTEDQYRNMLAEWFKHYLNPFEKDGSNARRELEKIHWQNVNKVTVSGGGSTNYVLAKDDVGNWYVKAYGSDPEAIIKSATSLALFNSGKAVNMNLLRRFDVQRQLDEDKNLSSQRRAELQQELASTNKAGGQSLLKVRDRYADRYRRDTDAQANSLLAQANDLPGKVAAEIAQVPDWPEDKCPVADTKALLAPLDAKYLVSARDRLSKALADESDPAKASFKTLEQVENGIQGLLTGMHVYSSDAQRVLGQVKDSACPDVQRTAGDRVRSYVRAQVAAAATDRKASIERYEDALTHILEVAGEK
;
A
#
# COMPACT_ATOMS: atom_id res chain seq x y z
N MET A 1 25.15 -55.00 21.62
CA MET A 1 24.30 -54.99 20.40
C MET A 1 23.09 -54.04 20.48
N ASN A 2 23.03 -53.05 21.39
CA ASN A 2 21.85 -52.15 21.50
C ASN A 2 22.13 -50.65 21.27
N GLN A 3 23.30 -50.23 20.76
CA GLN A 3 23.56 -48.80 20.51
C GLN A 3 23.36 -48.35 19.05
N ILE A 4 23.31 -49.27 18.09
CA ILE A 4 23.24 -48.93 16.66
C ILE A 4 21.80 -48.62 16.19
N SER A 5 20.77 -49.10 16.89
CA SER A 5 19.38 -48.77 16.52
C SER A 5 18.94 -47.38 16.99
N PHE A 6 19.57 -46.82 18.03
CA PHE A 6 19.22 -45.48 18.53
C PHE A 6 19.73 -44.37 17.59
N VAL A 7 20.90 -44.54 16.98
CA VAL A 7 21.48 -43.58 16.01
C VAL A 7 20.76 -43.64 14.66
N ARG A 8 20.32 -44.83 14.22
CA ARG A 8 19.54 -44.97 12.97
C ARG A 8 18.14 -44.37 13.07
N SER A 9 17.48 -44.45 14.23
CA SER A 9 16.22 -43.75 14.44
C SER A 9 16.40 -42.24 14.57
N LEU A 10 17.55 -41.73 15.06
CA LEU A 10 17.77 -40.28 15.10
C LEU A 10 18.02 -39.68 13.70
N VAL A 11 18.68 -40.41 12.80
CA VAL A 11 19.00 -39.94 11.43
C VAL A 11 17.79 -40.04 10.49
N LEU A 12 16.95 -41.07 10.62
CA LEU A 12 15.71 -41.21 9.83
C LEU A 12 14.62 -40.19 10.20
N TRP A 13 14.70 -39.58 11.38
CA TRP A 13 13.79 -38.50 11.78
C TRP A 13 14.35 -37.10 11.51
N SER A 14 15.64 -36.96 11.18
CA SER A 14 16.24 -35.66 10.84
C SER A 14 16.21 -35.30 9.34
N LEU A 15 16.03 -36.28 8.44
CA LEU A 15 16.05 -36.03 6.98
C LEU A 15 14.82 -35.30 6.40
N PRO A 16 13.59 -35.44 6.91
CA PRO A 16 12.45 -34.63 6.44
C PRO A 16 12.58 -33.14 6.80
N LEU A 17 13.48 -32.79 7.73
CA LEU A 17 13.56 -31.46 8.34
C LEU A 17 14.42 -30.47 7.54
N VAL A 18 15.19 -30.92 6.54
CA VAL A 18 16.16 -30.08 5.82
C VAL A 18 15.73 -29.77 4.38
N LEU A 19 14.73 -30.46 3.83
CA LEU A 19 14.35 -30.39 2.40
C LEU A 19 13.32 -29.30 2.03
N VAL A 20 12.98 -28.37 2.94
CA VAL A 20 11.95 -27.33 2.70
C VAL A 20 12.54 -25.98 2.24
N THR A 21 13.85 -25.83 2.02
CA THR A 21 14.50 -24.51 1.91
C THR A 21 14.76 -23.97 0.48
N GLY A 22 14.03 -24.40 -0.55
CA GLY A 22 14.36 -24.08 -1.96
C GLY A 22 13.49 -23.04 -2.70
N CYS A 23 12.26 -22.76 -2.24
CA CYS A 23 11.40 -21.76 -2.89
C CYS A 23 11.69 -20.38 -2.30
N ALA A 24 12.25 -19.48 -3.10
CA ALA A 24 12.31 -18.06 -2.74
C ALA A 24 10.90 -17.46 -2.85
N SER A 25 10.06 -17.70 -1.84
CA SER A 25 8.86 -16.89 -1.66
C SER A 25 9.28 -15.57 -1.06
N LEU A 26 9.11 -14.49 -1.83
CA LEU A 26 9.23 -13.15 -1.28
C LEU A 26 7.83 -12.77 -0.80
N GLN A 27 7.52 -13.14 0.45
CA GLN A 27 6.39 -12.56 1.13
C GLN A 27 6.75 -11.13 1.50
N ILE A 28 6.26 -10.18 0.71
CA ILE A 28 6.32 -8.78 1.09
C ILE A 28 5.06 -8.52 1.89
N ASP A 29 5.21 -8.59 3.21
CA ASP A 29 4.21 -8.06 4.13
C ASP A 29 4.29 -6.54 4.05
N VAL A 30 3.57 -5.97 3.10
CA VAL A 30 3.38 -4.52 3.04
C VAL A 30 2.29 -4.18 4.03
N ASP A 31 2.69 -3.66 5.20
CA ASP A 31 1.74 -3.07 6.13
C ASP A 31 1.26 -1.74 5.56
N VAL A 32 0.19 -1.81 4.77
CA VAL A 32 -0.42 -0.62 4.19
C VAL A 32 -1.35 -0.06 5.24
N TYR A 33 -0.84 0.91 5.99
CA TYR A 33 -1.68 1.67 6.88
C TYR A 33 -2.65 2.55 6.07
N LYS A 34 -3.77 1.97 5.62
CA LYS A 34 -5.05 2.66 5.45
C LYS A 34 -5.82 2.65 6.78
N GLY A 35 -5.11 2.62 7.89
CA GLY A 35 -5.73 2.70 9.20
C GLY A 35 -6.35 4.08 9.42
N PRO A 36 -7.04 4.28 10.55
CA PRO A 36 -7.80 5.51 10.86
C PRO A 36 -7.06 6.82 10.52
N LEU A 37 -5.73 6.87 10.56
CA LEU A 37 -4.92 8.05 10.24
C LEU A 37 -5.10 8.63 8.84
N ALA A 38 -5.57 7.85 7.86
CA ALA A 38 -5.92 8.39 6.54
C ALA A 38 -7.22 9.21 6.57
N ASN A 39 -8.08 8.98 7.58
CA ASN A 39 -9.34 9.65 7.74
C ASN A 39 -9.18 10.93 8.58
N GLU A 40 -10.13 11.85 8.44
CA GLU A 40 -10.20 13.04 9.28
C GLU A 40 -10.34 12.66 10.76
N LYS A 41 -9.82 13.51 11.66
CA LYS A 41 -9.77 13.27 13.11
C LYS A 41 -11.13 12.83 13.67
N GLU A 42 -12.22 13.45 13.22
CA GLU A 42 -13.58 13.09 13.62
C GLU A 42 -13.97 11.66 13.24
N ILE A 43 -13.61 11.20 12.04
CA ILE A 43 -13.92 9.84 11.57
C ILE A 43 -13.14 8.82 12.39
N GLN A 44 -11.88 9.12 12.71
CA GLN A 44 -11.05 8.26 13.57
C GLN A 44 -11.72 8.07 14.94
N VAL A 45 -12.12 9.18 15.57
CA VAL A 45 -12.75 9.15 16.89
C VAL A 45 -14.10 8.43 16.88
N GLN A 46 -14.89 8.56 15.80
CA GLN A 46 -16.11 7.79 15.62
C GLN A 46 -15.83 6.28 15.48
N GLN A 47 -14.82 5.88 14.69
CA GLN A 47 -14.43 4.47 14.56
C GLN A 47 -14.02 3.88 15.91
N PHE A 48 -13.27 4.65 16.73
CA PHE A 48 -12.91 4.23 18.09
C PHE A 48 -14.14 4.08 18.99
N ALA A 49 -15.08 5.01 18.89
CA ALA A 49 -16.34 4.91 19.61
C ALA A 49 -17.15 3.68 19.19
N THR A 50 -17.22 3.36 17.90
CA THR A 50 -17.91 2.17 17.40
C THR A 50 -17.30 0.88 17.95
N MET A 51 -15.97 0.74 18.04
CA MET A 51 -15.46 -0.48 18.67
C MET A 51 -15.68 -0.48 20.18
N ALA A 52 -15.54 0.67 20.84
CA ALA A 52 -15.82 0.75 22.26
C ALA A 52 -17.26 0.28 22.52
N THR A 53 -18.25 0.76 21.75
CA THR A 53 -19.66 0.34 21.86
C THR A 53 -19.87 -1.12 21.49
N SER A 54 -19.12 -1.66 20.53
CA SER A 54 -19.16 -3.10 20.18
C SER A 54 -18.69 -4.02 21.30
N ALA A 55 -17.92 -3.52 22.28
CA ALA A 55 -17.46 -4.29 23.44
C ALA A 55 -18.50 -4.39 24.56
N LYS A 56 -19.59 -3.60 24.50
CA LYS A 56 -20.70 -3.66 25.45
C LYS A 56 -21.22 -5.10 25.66
N PRO A 57 -21.55 -5.90 24.63
CA PRO A 57 -21.99 -7.28 24.82
C PRO A 57 -20.95 -8.18 25.51
N LEU A 58 -19.65 -7.98 25.27
CA LEU A 58 -18.60 -8.75 25.96
C LEU A 58 -18.56 -8.42 27.45
N ILE A 59 -18.66 -7.15 27.80
CA ILE A 59 -18.68 -6.69 29.20
C ILE A 59 -19.96 -7.15 29.90
N VAL A 60 -21.10 -7.13 29.22
CA VAL A 60 -22.35 -7.72 29.71
C VAL A 60 -22.17 -9.22 29.95
N ASN A 61 -21.58 -9.96 29.02
CA ASN A 61 -21.32 -11.39 29.18
C ASN A 61 -20.44 -11.68 30.40
N LEU A 62 -19.34 -10.93 30.58
CA LEU A 62 -18.46 -11.05 31.74
C LEU A 62 -19.19 -10.72 33.04
N TYR A 63 -20.07 -9.72 33.03
CA TYR A 63 -20.95 -9.42 34.16
C TYR A 63 -21.88 -10.60 34.48
N CYS A 64 -22.59 -11.14 33.49
CA CYS A 64 -23.50 -12.27 33.69
C CYS A 64 -22.77 -13.52 34.22
N LYS A 65 -21.61 -13.84 33.63
CA LYS A 65 -20.76 -14.96 34.06
C LYS A 65 -20.27 -14.77 35.49
N SER A 66 -19.90 -13.55 35.87
CA SER A 66 -19.51 -13.24 37.25
C SER A 66 -20.65 -13.35 38.25
N ALA A 67 -21.88 -13.09 37.83
CA ALA A 67 -23.08 -13.19 38.67
C ALA A 67 -23.59 -14.63 38.82
N GLY A 68 -22.94 -15.62 38.19
CA GLY A 68 -23.37 -17.02 38.18
C GLY A 68 -24.67 -17.23 37.38
N GLU A 69 -25.06 -16.27 36.54
CA GLU A 69 -26.30 -16.33 35.78
C GLU A 69 -26.12 -17.14 34.51
N THR A 70 -27.00 -18.13 34.33
CA THR A 70 -26.97 -19.04 33.17
C THR A 70 -27.90 -18.59 32.04
N THR A 71 -28.77 -17.61 32.29
CA THR A 71 -29.74 -17.10 31.32
C THR A 71 -29.61 -15.59 31.11
N GLU A 72 -29.74 -15.17 29.85
CA GLU A 72 -29.61 -13.77 29.43
C GLU A 72 -30.70 -12.88 30.06
N GLN A 73 -31.91 -13.42 30.27
CA GLN A 73 -33.03 -12.71 30.90
C GLN A 73 -32.78 -12.37 32.39
N SER A 74 -32.26 -13.33 33.17
CA SER A 74 -31.93 -13.10 34.59
C SER A 74 -30.82 -12.06 34.74
N CYS A 75 -29.84 -12.10 33.84
CA CYS A 75 -28.78 -11.10 33.80
C CYS A 75 -29.29 -9.69 33.47
N ALA A 76 -30.18 -9.57 32.47
CA ALA A 76 -30.79 -8.29 32.09
C ALA A 76 -31.62 -7.68 33.22
N GLU A 77 -32.30 -8.50 34.04
CA GLU A 77 -33.07 -8.03 35.19
C GLU A 77 -32.16 -7.50 36.31
N LYS A 78 -31.04 -8.19 36.60
CA LYS A 78 -30.02 -7.71 37.54
C LYS A 78 -29.29 -6.45 37.07
N LEU A 79 -29.10 -6.27 35.78
CA LEU A 79 -28.54 -5.06 35.18
C LEU A 79 -29.43 -3.81 35.37
N ARG A 80 -30.73 -3.99 35.66
CA ARG A 80 -31.64 -2.88 35.97
C ARG A 80 -31.44 -2.30 37.38
N LEU A 81 -30.76 -3.01 38.27
CA LEU A 81 -30.39 -2.48 39.58
C LEU A 81 -29.35 -1.37 39.42
N THR A 82 -29.36 -0.38 40.32
CA THR A 82 -28.28 0.62 40.31
C THR A 82 -26.98 -0.06 40.72
N CYS A 83 -25.83 0.29 40.12
CA CYS A 83 -24.56 -0.35 40.47
C CYS A 83 -24.23 -0.26 41.97
N ASP A 84 -24.77 0.74 42.67
CA ASP A 84 -24.60 0.92 44.11
C ASP A 84 -25.33 -0.12 44.97
N GLN A 85 -26.34 -0.78 44.41
CA GLN A 85 -27.10 -1.86 45.05
C GLN A 85 -26.43 -3.23 44.91
N ILE A 86 -25.34 -3.32 44.14
CA ILE A 86 -24.62 -4.56 43.89
C ILE A 86 -23.58 -4.75 45.02
N PRO A 87 -23.73 -5.77 45.89
CA PRO A 87 -22.87 -5.96 47.05
C PRO A 87 -21.46 -6.46 46.67
N GLU A 88 -21.32 -7.15 45.54
CA GLU A 88 -20.05 -7.71 45.10
C GLU A 88 -19.24 -6.66 44.33
N TYR A 89 -18.02 -6.37 44.81
CA TYR A 89 -17.12 -5.37 44.23
C TYR A 89 -16.86 -5.58 42.73
N LYS A 90 -16.70 -6.84 42.31
CA LYS A 90 -16.46 -7.21 40.92
C LYS A 90 -17.63 -6.84 40.02
N GLN A 91 -18.84 -7.21 40.41
CA GLN A 91 -20.06 -6.92 39.67
C GLN A 91 -20.32 -5.40 39.65
N ARG A 92 -20.08 -4.70 40.77
CA ARG A 92 -20.19 -3.24 40.85
C ARG A 92 -19.23 -2.55 39.88
N PHE A 93 -17.98 -2.99 39.81
CA PHE A 93 -16.99 -2.41 38.90
C PHE A 93 -17.37 -2.66 37.42
N LEU A 94 -17.81 -3.86 37.06
CA LEU A 94 -18.30 -4.18 35.72
C LEU A 94 -19.52 -3.31 35.35
N CYS A 95 -20.42 -3.11 36.30
CA CYS A 95 -21.57 -2.23 36.15
C CYS A 95 -21.15 -0.75 35.96
N GLU A 96 -20.12 -0.26 36.68
CA GLU A 96 -19.55 1.08 36.45
C GLU A 96 -18.98 1.24 35.04
N VAL A 97 -18.33 0.21 34.49
CA VAL A 97 -17.84 0.24 33.10
C VAL A 97 -19.00 0.28 32.11
N LEU A 98 -20.07 -0.48 32.38
CA LEU A 98 -21.28 -0.45 31.54
C LEU A 98 -21.97 0.92 31.55
N TYR A 99 -21.91 1.65 32.66
CA TYR A 99 -22.43 3.02 32.75
C TYR A 99 -21.65 4.04 31.93
N LEU A 100 -20.46 3.70 31.42
CA LEU A 100 -19.74 4.59 30.50
C LEU A 100 -20.37 4.62 29.11
N TYR A 101 -21.24 3.67 28.77
CA TYR A 101 -21.97 3.65 27.50
C TYR A 101 -23.21 4.54 27.52
N GLU A 102 -23.91 4.60 28.65
CA GLU A 102 -25.26 5.14 28.75
C GLU A 102 -25.28 6.54 29.37
N ASP A 103 -26.17 7.39 28.87
CA ASP A 103 -26.47 8.66 29.52
C ASP A 103 -27.25 8.41 30.80
N LYS A 104 -26.70 8.85 31.93
CA LYS A 104 -27.45 8.84 33.19
C LYS A 104 -27.93 10.23 33.57
N PRO A 105 -29.26 10.45 33.59
CA PRO A 105 -29.83 11.60 34.28
C PRO A 105 -29.78 11.31 35.79
N GLY A 106 -28.80 11.84 36.53
CA GLY A 106 -28.85 11.76 38.00
C GLY A 106 -27.55 11.86 38.81
N LEU A 107 -26.37 11.91 38.19
CA LEU A 107 -25.11 12.11 38.94
C LEU A 107 -24.88 13.57 39.38
N GLU A 108 -25.82 14.48 39.13
CA GLU A 108 -25.70 15.90 39.51
C GLU A 108 -26.08 16.22 40.96
N GLY A 109 -26.42 15.24 41.82
CA GLY A 109 -27.02 15.52 43.14
C GLY A 109 -26.58 14.69 44.35
N GLY A 110 -25.56 13.84 44.25
CA GLY A 110 -25.15 12.98 45.38
C GLY A 110 -24.17 13.67 46.34
N ASN A 111 -24.65 14.11 47.52
CA ASN A 111 -23.84 14.60 48.65
C ASN A 111 -22.94 13.49 49.28
N SER A 112 -22.08 12.81 48.51
CA SER A 112 -21.06 11.93 49.09
C SER A 112 -19.82 12.74 49.46
N SER A 113 -19.78 13.21 50.70
CA SER A 113 -18.72 14.02 51.30
C SER A 113 -17.46 13.22 51.65
N GLN A 114 -16.95 12.37 50.75
CA GLN A 114 -15.57 11.88 50.81
C GLN A 114 -14.95 11.74 49.41
N PRO A 115 -14.08 12.70 49.02
CA PRO A 115 -13.34 12.58 47.78
C PRO A 115 -12.26 11.50 47.94
N VAL A 116 -12.23 10.53 47.02
CA VAL A 116 -11.04 9.71 46.76
C VAL A 116 -9.94 10.68 46.27
N LYS A 117 -9.06 11.10 47.19
CA LYS A 117 -8.11 12.21 47.03
C LYS A 117 -6.98 11.98 46.02
N SER A 118 -6.95 10.90 45.25
CA SER A 118 -5.78 10.56 44.42
C SER A 118 -5.97 10.63 42.89
N TYR A 119 -7.14 11.03 42.36
CA TYR A 119 -7.33 11.02 40.89
C TYR A 119 -7.93 12.26 40.21
N THR A 120 -8.19 13.37 40.92
CA THR A 120 -8.91 14.51 40.33
C THR A 120 -8.21 15.85 40.55
N ARG A 121 -7.33 16.22 39.61
CA ARG A 121 -7.01 17.64 39.35
C ARG A 121 -7.11 18.07 37.88
N ARG A 122 -7.48 17.17 36.95
CA ARG A 122 -7.51 17.49 35.50
C ARG A 122 -8.84 17.26 34.78
N SER A 123 -9.91 16.78 35.43
CA SER A 123 -11.19 16.46 34.76
C SER A 123 -12.32 17.48 34.96
N GLN A 124 -12.01 18.75 35.26
CA GLN A 124 -13.04 19.78 35.52
C GLN A 124 -13.76 20.29 34.25
N SER A 125 -13.39 19.86 33.04
CA SER A 125 -14.05 20.23 31.77
C SER A 125 -15.16 19.28 31.32
N ARG A 126 -15.37 18.15 32.02
CA ARG A 126 -16.40 17.19 31.63
C ARG A 126 -17.78 17.79 31.89
N LYS A 127 -18.59 17.95 30.84
CA LYS A 127 -20.06 18.02 31.02
C LYS A 127 -20.46 16.70 31.71
N PRO A 128 -20.95 16.73 32.96
CA PRO A 128 -21.28 15.50 33.67
C PRO A 128 -22.38 14.74 32.92
N GLY A 129 -22.24 13.42 32.80
CA GLY A 129 -23.37 12.53 32.51
C GLY A 129 -23.59 12.07 31.06
N LEU A 130 -22.79 12.48 30.07
CA LEU A 130 -22.89 11.93 28.71
C LEU A 130 -22.06 10.65 28.56
N GLY A 131 -22.72 9.56 28.16
CA GLY A 131 -22.12 8.29 27.80
C GLY A 131 -21.48 8.30 26.41
N LEU A 132 -20.75 7.23 26.08
CA LEU A 132 -20.10 7.07 24.78
C LEU A 132 -21.09 7.17 23.61
N ASP A 133 -22.31 6.66 23.75
CA ASP A 133 -23.33 6.69 22.69
C ASP A 133 -23.73 8.13 22.34
N SER A 134 -24.01 8.94 23.36
CA SER A 134 -24.43 10.33 23.15
C SER A 134 -23.30 11.26 22.76
N LEU A 135 -22.07 11.00 23.23
CA LEU A 135 -20.90 11.71 22.73
C LEU A 135 -20.63 11.39 21.25
N THR A 136 -20.86 10.14 20.83
CA THR A 136 -20.78 9.74 19.42
C THR A 136 -21.85 10.44 18.58
N ALA A 137 -23.10 10.45 19.07
CA ALA A 137 -24.19 11.18 18.42
C ALA A 137 -23.92 12.69 18.35
N ALA A 138 -23.29 13.28 19.38
CA ALA A 138 -22.90 14.68 19.39
C ALA A 138 -21.85 15.02 18.32
N VAL A 139 -20.88 14.14 18.06
CA VAL A 139 -19.92 14.32 16.96
C VAL A 139 -20.63 14.26 15.60
N THR A 140 -21.53 13.30 15.39
CA THR A 140 -22.32 13.18 14.15
C THR A 140 -23.15 14.44 13.92
N LYS A 141 -23.88 14.90 14.94
CA LYS A 141 -24.69 16.12 14.88
C LYS A 141 -23.83 17.36 14.62
N ALA A 142 -22.68 17.49 15.29
CA ALA A 142 -21.77 18.61 15.06
C ALA A 142 -21.26 18.63 13.61
N ARG A 143 -21.01 17.46 13.02
CA ARG A 143 -20.60 17.33 11.61
C ARG A 143 -21.69 17.78 10.64
N GLU A 144 -22.94 17.42 10.90
CA GLU A 144 -24.09 17.88 10.10
C GLU A 144 -24.21 19.41 10.07
N THR A 145 -23.79 20.10 11.14
CA THR A 145 -23.80 21.57 11.16
C THR A 145 -22.65 22.21 10.36
N GLY A 146 -21.60 21.47 10.00
CA GLY A 146 -20.39 22.00 9.37
C GLY A 146 -19.55 22.95 10.26
N ASN A 147 -19.94 23.15 11.52
CA ASN A 147 -19.25 24.06 12.42
C ASN A 147 -17.99 23.41 13.00
N LYS A 148 -16.82 23.76 12.45
CA LYS A 148 -15.50 23.25 12.87
C LYS A 148 -15.23 23.37 14.38
N LYS A 149 -15.71 24.43 15.03
CA LYS A 149 -15.54 24.61 16.48
C LYS A 149 -16.35 23.56 17.25
N ALA A 150 -17.63 23.38 16.90
CA ALA A 150 -18.50 22.39 17.52
C ALA A 150 -18.00 20.96 17.29
N ILE A 151 -17.48 20.66 16.09
CA ILE A 151 -16.87 19.35 15.76
C ILE A 151 -15.66 19.10 16.67
N ASN A 152 -14.75 20.08 16.78
CA ASN A 152 -13.56 19.93 17.62
C ASN A 152 -13.91 19.71 19.10
N GLU A 153 -14.87 20.47 19.64
CA GLU A 153 -15.34 20.33 21.02
C GLU A 153 -15.98 18.95 21.28
N ALA A 154 -16.84 18.47 20.37
CA ALA A 154 -17.46 17.15 20.49
C ALA A 154 -16.43 16.01 20.37
N VAL A 155 -15.48 16.14 19.46
CA VAL A 155 -14.38 15.17 19.25
C VAL A 155 -13.46 15.10 20.48
N GLU A 156 -13.14 16.24 21.10
CA GLU A 156 -12.34 16.27 22.32
C GLU A 156 -13.06 15.60 23.48
N ALA A 157 -14.35 15.91 23.69
CA ALA A 157 -15.16 15.28 24.72
C ALA A 157 -15.26 13.74 24.53
N LEU A 158 -15.47 13.28 23.30
CA LEU A 158 -15.50 11.84 22.99
C LEU A 158 -14.13 11.18 23.18
N THR A 159 -13.04 11.84 22.79
CA THR A 159 -11.67 11.32 22.99
C THR A 159 -11.36 11.15 24.47
N GLU A 160 -11.71 12.12 25.32
CA GLU A 160 -11.53 12.02 26.77
C GLU A 160 -12.36 10.88 27.38
N ALA A 161 -13.60 10.71 26.91
CA ALA A 161 -14.45 9.61 27.36
C ALA A 161 -13.91 8.24 26.96
N LEU A 162 -13.37 8.12 25.74
CA LEU A 162 -12.71 6.91 25.26
C LEU A 162 -11.43 6.57 26.04
N VAL A 163 -10.62 7.57 26.39
CA VAL A 163 -9.46 7.39 27.27
C VAL A 163 -9.89 6.84 28.63
N PHE A 164 -10.90 7.47 29.23
CA PHE A 164 -11.40 7.06 30.53
C PHE A 164 -11.97 5.63 30.51
N PHE A 165 -12.77 5.32 29.48
CA PHE A 165 -13.28 3.97 29.23
C PHE A 165 -12.14 2.95 29.13
N SER A 166 -11.12 3.25 28.35
CA SER A 166 -10.00 2.35 28.11
C SER A 166 -9.17 2.12 29.37
N GLN A 167 -8.95 3.15 30.18
CA GLN A 167 -8.28 3.02 31.47
C GLN A 167 -9.07 2.11 32.42
N LYS A 168 -10.40 2.26 32.45
CA LYS A 168 -11.28 1.41 33.27
C LYS A 168 -11.28 -0.03 32.78
N VAL A 169 -11.36 -0.26 31.47
CA VAL A 169 -11.28 -1.60 30.87
C VAL A 169 -9.93 -2.25 31.13
N LEU A 170 -8.82 -1.54 30.95
CA LEU A 170 -7.48 -2.08 31.23
C LEU A 170 -7.26 -2.34 32.72
N TYR A 171 -7.76 -1.47 33.60
CA TYR A 171 -7.74 -1.73 35.03
C TYR A 171 -8.52 -3.02 35.34
N MET A 172 -9.70 -3.18 34.75
CA MET A 172 -10.53 -4.37 34.89
C MET A 172 -9.72 -5.62 34.54
N THR A 173 -9.22 -5.68 33.31
CA THR A 173 -8.61 -6.87 32.72
C THR A 173 -7.24 -7.16 33.29
N ASN A 174 -6.50 -6.15 33.76
CA ASN A 174 -5.19 -6.37 34.38
C ASN A 174 -5.29 -6.73 35.86
N ASN A 175 -6.42 -6.51 36.54
CA ASN A 175 -6.57 -6.79 37.96
C ASN A 175 -6.98 -8.25 38.22
N GLU A 176 -6.07 -9.03 38.81
CA GLU A 176 -6.27 -10.46 39.11
C GLU A 176 -7.42 -10.71 40.09
N LEU A 177 -7.67 -9.80 41.03
CA LEU A 177 -8.77 -9.92 42.00
C LEU A 177 -10.15 -9.89 41.32
N LEU A 178 -10.23 -9.36 40.10
CA LEU A 178 -11.47 -9.30 39.34
C LEU A 178 -11.69 -10.53 38.46
N PHE A 179 -10.66 -11.29 38.06
CA PHE A 179 -10.81 -12.39 37.09
C PHE A 179 -10.32 -13.77 37.56
N GLY A 180 -10.04 -13.94 38.85
CA GLY A 180 -9.63 -15.23 39.39
C GLY A 180 -8.13 -15.47 39.22
N SER A 181 -7.65 -16.68 39.55
CA SER A 181 -6.21 -16.94 39.57
C SER A 181 -5.58 -16.77 38.17
N PRO A 182 -4.30 -16.37 38.06
CA PRO A 182 -3.62 -16.14 36.78
C PRO A 182 -3.78 -17.30 35.77
N ALA A 183 -3.88 -18.54 36.26
CA ALA A 183 -4.03 -19.74 35.42
C ALA A 183 -5.40 -19.88 34.72
N GLU A 184 -6.45 -19.22 35.21
CA GLU A 184 -7.76 -19.13 34.52
C GLU A 184 -7.85 -17.90 33.62
N LYS A 185 -7.11 -16.83 33.95
CA LYS A 185 -7.13 -15.55 33.25
C LYS A 185 -6.56 -15.65 31.83
N ASP A 186 -5.47 -16.38 31.64
CA ASP A 186 -4.85 -16.59 30.32
C ASP A 186 -5.70 -17.45 29.38
N LYS A 187 -6.80 -18.03 29.88
CA LYS A 187 -7.71 -18.89 29.09
C LYS A 187 -9.01 -18.22 28.68
N ASP A 188 -9.33 -17.02 29.18
CA ASP A 188 -10.57 -16.35 28.79
C ASP A 188 -10.30 -15.39 27.61
N PRO A 189 -10.68 -15.77 26.37
CA PRO A 189 -10.42 -14.95 25.18
C PRO A 189 -11.09 -13.57 25.28
N MET A 190 -12.13 -13.39 26.10
CA MET A 190 -12.78 -12.10 26.30
C MET A 190 -11.89 -11.10 27.04
N VAL A 191 -11.07 -11.56 27.98
CA VAL A 191 -10.14 -10.69 28.73
C VAL A 191 -9.04 -10.17 27.81
N ALA A 192 -8.47 -11.04 26.97
CA ALA A 192 -7.46 -10.67 25.97
C ALA A 192 -8.01 -9.66 24.95
N VAL A 193 -9.25 -9.87 24.48
CA VAL A 193 -9.93 -8.94 23.55
C VAL A 193 -10.14 -7.57 24.19
N LEU A 194 -10.58 -7.52 25.44
CA LEU A 194 -10.79 -6.25 26.15
C LEU A 194 -9.46 -5.54 26.47
N GLN A 195 -8.39 -6.27 26.76
CA GLN A 195 -7.04 -5.71 26.87
C GLN A 195 -6.57 -5.11 25.55
N SER A 196 -6.73 -5.86 24.45
CA SER A 196 -6.41 -5.40 23.10
C SER A 196 -7.16 -4.10 22.77
N LEU A 197 -8.47 -4.07 23.02
CA LEU A 197 -9.32 -2.91 22.79
C LEU A 197 -8.87 -1.70 23.61
N GLY A 198 -8.65 -1.89 24.92
CA GLY A 198 -8.25 -0.81 25.83
C GLY A 198 -6.88 -0.22 25.45
N ASN A 199 -5.91 -1.07 25.12
CA ASN A 199 -4.59 -0.63 24.67
C ASN A 199 -4.68 0.11 23.33
N THR A 200 -5.47 -0.40 22.40
CA THR A 200 -5.70 0.20 21.08
C THR A 200 -6.26 1.62 21.21
N ILE A 201 -7.36 1.79 21.97
CA ILE A 201 -7.98 3.11 22.15
C ILE A 201 -7.01 4.08 22.87
N LEU A 202 -6.25 3.63 23.87
CA LEU A 202 -5.26 4.49 24.55
C LEU A 202 -4.12 4.92 23.64
N VAL A 203 -3.57 4.00 22.84
CA VAL A 203 -2.52 4.32 21.85
C VAL A 203 -3.03 5.39 20.90
N HIS A 204 -4.25 5.24 20.40
CA HIS A 204 -4.85 6.20 19.47
C HIS A 204 -5.16 7.56 20.11
N ALA A 205 -5.69 7.58 21.33
CA ALA A 205 -5.93 8.84 22.02
C ALA A 205 -4.62 9.60 22.30
N ASN A 206 -3.57 8.88 22.69
CA ASN A 206 -2.23 9.47 22.84
C ASN A 206 -1.70 10.01 21.50
N ASP A 207 -1.93 9.29 20.40
CA ASP A 207 -1.54 9.69 19.05
C ASP A 207 -2.25 10.98 18.62
N LEU A 208 -3.56 11.08 18.84
CA LEU A 208 -4.35 12.29 18.58
C LEU A 208 -3.86 13.48 19.42
N GLN A 209 -3.51 13.25 20.68
CA GLN A 209 -2.96 14.29 21.55
C GLN A 209 -1.58 14.75 21.05
N ARG A 210 -0.73 13.84 20.60
CA ARG A 210 0.58 14.18 20.03
C ARG A 210 0.47 14.91 18.70
N GLN A 211 -0.44 14.51 17.83
CA GLN A 211 -0.75 15.26 16.60
C GLN A 211 -1.21 16.68 16.92
N LYS A 212 -2.07 16.86 17.93
CA LYS A 212 -2.48 18.19 18.40
C LYS A 212 -1.30 19.01 18.90
N ASN A 213 -0.44 18.42 19.75
CA ASN A 213 0.75 19.09 20.26
C ASN A 213 1.73 19.46 19.14
N ARG A 214 1.98 18.53 18.20
CA ARG A 214 2.85 18.75 17.03
C ARG A 214 2.30 19.84 16.13
N LYS A 215 0.98 19.86 15.89
CA LYS A 215 0.33 20.93 15.14
C LYS A 215 0.52 22.28 15.83
N ALA A 216 0.33 22.36 17.14
CA ALA A 216 0.57 23.59 17.90
C ALA A 216 2.06 24.02 17.85
N GLU A 217 2.99 23.08 17.90
CA GLU A 217 4.42 23.34 17.73
C GLU A 217 4.73 23.92 16.33
N ILE A 218 4.23 23.27 15.27
CA ILE A 218 4.34 23.71 13.88
C ILE A 218 3.71 25.12 13.70
N GLU A 219 2.56 25.39 14.31
CA GLU A 219 1.93 26.71 14.26
C GLU A 219 2.79 27.76 15.00
N SER A 220 3.37 27.41 16.15
CA SER A 220 4.22 28.32 16.92
C SER A 220 5.53 28.69 16.21
N HIS A 221 6.08 27.79 15.40
CA HIS A 221 7.32 28.01 14.64
C HIS A 221 7.08 28.74 13.30
N ALA A 222 5.83 28.98 12.91
CA ALA A 222 5.51 29.54 11.59
C ALA A 222 6.17 30.89 11.33
N ALA A 223 6.16 31.77 12.33
CA ALA A 223 6.76 33.10 12.23
C ALA A 223 8.29 33.05 12.15
N SER A 224 8.94 32.21 12.96
CA SER A 224 10.40 32.07 12.93
C SER A 224 10.88 31.45 11.62
N GLU A 225 10.15 30.46 11.09
CA GLU A 225 10.45 29.85 9.80
C GLU A 225 10.26 30.83 8.66
N GLY A 226 9.15 31.58 8.65
CA GLY A 226 8.91 32.64 7.68
C GLY A 226 10.02 33.68 7.66
N ASN A 227 10.51 34.09 8.84
CA ASN A 227 11.64 35.01 8.97
C ASN A 227 12.96 34.40 8.48
N ALA A 228 13.24 33.14 8.81
CA ALA A 228 14.46 32.45 8.39
C ALA A 228 14.51 32.30 6.87
N VAL A 229 13.40 31.90 6.26
CA VAL A 229 13.31 31.82 4.81
C VAL A 229 13.41 33.23 4.20
N GLN A 230 12.75 34.24 4.76
CA GLN A 230 12.91 35.62 4.27
C GLN A 230 14.38 36.07 4.28
N GLN A 231 15.09 35.84 5.38
CA GLN A 231 16.52 36.14 5.50
C GLN A 231 17.39 35.33 4.53
N ALA A 232 17.05 34.07 4.24
CA ALA A 232 17.79 33.24 3.28
C ALA A 232 17.69 33.76 1.84
N PHE A 233 16.61 34.48 1.50
CA PHE A 233 16.42 35.10 0.19
C PHE A 233 16.68 36.61 0.18
N ASP A 234 17.10 37.18 1.31
CA ASP A 234 17.61 38.55 1.36
C ASP A 234 18.93 38.59 0.58
N SER A 235 18.84 39.10 -0.64
CA SER A 235 20.01 39.26 -1.51
C SER A 235 20.69 40.59 -1.22
N GLU A 236 22.01 40.64 -1.41
CA GLU A 236 22.71 41.92 -1.33
C GLU A 236 22.11 42.90 -2.35
N PRO A 237 21.97 44.19 -2.00
CA PRO A 237 21.41 45.19 -2.89
C PRO A 237 22.06 45.23 -4.28
N ALA A 238 23.37 44.97 -4.34
CA ALA A 238 24.11 44.89 -5.59
C ALA A 238 23.65 43.75 -6.50
N VAL A 239 23.37 42.57 -5.92
CA VAL A 239 22.90 41.39 -6.67
C VAL A 239 21.52 41.66 -7.26
N ILE A 240 20.64 42.32 -6.52
CA ILE A 240 19.28 42.67 -6.98
C ILE A 240 19.34 43.65 -8.15
N LEU A 241 20.23 44.66 -8.07
CA LEU A 241 20.43 45.60 -9.18
C LEU A 241 21.04 44.91 -10.41
N VAL A 242 21.97 43.97 -10.23
CA VAL A 242 22.51 43.16 -11.33
C VAL A 242 21.40 42.35 -11.99
N GLU A 243 20.49 41.74 -11.22
CA GLU A 243 19.37 40.98 -11.77
C GLU A 243 18.39 41.89 -12.55
N ILE A 244 18.04 43.06 -12.01
CA ILE A 244 17.20 44.04 -12.71
C ILE A 244 17.85 44.45 -14.04
N LYS A 245 19.16 44.73 -14.04
CA LYS A 245 19.92 45.05 -15.26
C LYS A 245 19.91 43.90 -16.26
N ASN A 246 20.10 42.66 -15.81
CA ASN A 246 20.06 41.50 -16.68
C ASN A 246 18.68 41.29 -17.28
N ARG A 247 17.59 41.47 -16.52
CA ARG A 247 16.23 41.40 -17.06
C ARG A 247 15.96 42.52 -18.07
N LEU A 248 16.46 43.72 -17.82
CA LEU A 248 16.38 44.84 -18.77
C LEU A 248 17.08 44.54 -20.09
N ARG A 249 18.24 43.86 -20.06
CA ARG A 249 18.95 43.43 -21.29
C ARG A 249 18.12 42.49 -22.17
N HIS A 250 17.23 41.72 -21.57
CA HIS A 250 16.38 40.73 -22.25
C HIS A 250 14.93 41.19 -22.43
N HIS A 251 14.58 42.41 -22.01
CA HIS A 251 13.22 42.94 -22.16
C HIS A 251 13.00 43.45 -23.59
N ARG A 252 11.95 42.97 -24.26
CA ARG A 252 11.49 43.52 -25.55
C ARG A 252 10.54 44.69 -25.28
N PHE A 253 10.81 45.84 -25.88
CA PHE A 253 9.99 47.06 -25.76
C PHE A 253 8.85 47.13 -26.80
N GLY A 254 8.68 46.11 -27.63
CA GLY A 254 7.70 46.06 -28.73
C GLY A 254 6.27 45.66 -28.34
N SER A 255 5.29 46.26 -29.02
CA SER A 255 3.87 45.96 -28.93
C SER A 255 3.50 44.78 -29.83
N GLY A 256 3.55 43.57 -29.29
CA GLY A 256 2.51 42.55 -29.47
C GLY A 256 2.16 41.95 -30.84
N ASP A 257 2.67 42.40 -32.00
CA ASP A 257 2.36 41.76 -33.29
C ASP A 257 3.63 41.22 -33.98
N PRO A 258 3.73 39.89 -34.24
CA PRO A 258 4.90 39.27 -34.87
C PRO A 258 5.05 39.54 -36.38
N ASP A 259 4.08 40.17 -37.04
CA ASP A 259 3.92 40.11 -38.50
C ASP A 259 4.30 41.41 -39.26
N GLU A 260 4.87 42.43 -38.61
CA GLU A 260 5.33 43.68 -39.26
C GLU A 260 6.88 43.80 -39.30
N GLU A 261 7.40 44.27 -40.44
CA GLU A 261 8.81 44.38 -40.88
C GLU A 261 9.92 44.37 -39.77
N GLU A 262 10.59 43.21 -39.68
CA GLU A 262 11.49 42.77 -38.60
C GLU A 262 12.85 43.52 -38.46
N THR A 263 13.27 44.31 -39.45
CA THR A 263 14.66 44.82 -39.50
C THR A 263 14.89 46.23 -38.94
N GLN A 264 13.90 47.13 -38.90
CA GLN A 264 14.08 48.47 -38.32
C GLN A 264 13.72 48.53 -36.83
N ASP A 265 12.75 47.74 -36.38
CA ASP A 265 12.32 47.75 -34.97
C ASP A 265 13.30 47.02 -34.04
N THR A 266 14.05 46.05 -34.53
CA THR A 266 15.08 45.33 -33.75
C THR A 266 16.25 46.23 -33.34
N VAL A 267 16.74 47.07 -34.26
CA VAL A 267 17.82 48.04 -33.98
C VAL A 267 17.37 49.09 -32.96
N ARG A 268 16.13 49.58 -33.07
CA ARG A 268 15.56 50.56 -32.14
C ARG A 268 15.37 49.96 -30.74
N ASP A 269 14.96 48.70 -30.67
CA ASP A 269 14.77 47.97 -29.42
C ASP A 269 16.09 47.69 -28.70
N ASP A 270 17.16 47.33 -29.43
CA ASP A 270 18.50 47.16 -28.86
C ASP A 270 19.07 48.47 -28.32
N GLU A 271 18.86 49.59 -29.02
CA GLU A 271 19.28 50.91 -28.56
C GLU A 271 18.53 51.34 -27.28
N LEU A 272 17.21 51.11 -27.23
CA LEU A 272 16.39 51.36 -26.04
C LEU A 272 16.83 50.47 -24.87
N ARG A 273 17.13 49.19 -25.10
CA ARG A 273 17.69 48.29 -24.08
C ARG A 273 19.00 48.83 -23.51
N ALA A 274 19.94 49.20 -24.38
CA ALA A 274 21.24 49.72 -23.98
C ALA A 274 21.12 51.02 -23.17
N LYS A 275 20.27 51.96 -23.61
CA LYS A 275 19.98 53.21 -22.89
C LYS A 275 19.36 52.95 -21.52
N THR A 276 18.37 52.07 -21.45
CA THR A 276 17.67 51.73 -20.20
C THR A 276 18.62 51.12 -19.17
N VAL A 277 19.49 50.19 -19.59
CA VAL A 277 20.52 49.61 -18.72
C VAL A 277 21.53 50.66 -18.27
N ALA A 278 21.97 51.55 -19.15
CA ALA A 278 22.90 52.62 -18.82
C ALA A 278 22.31 53.61 -17.80
N ILE A 279 21.02 53.96 -17.93
CA ILE A 279 20.32 54.83 -16.98
C ILE A 279 20.26 54.16 -15.59
N VAL A 280 19.93 52.87 -15.53
CA VAL A 280 19.91 52.12 -14.25
C VAL A 280 21.32 52.04 -13.64
N GLU A 281 22.37 51.90 -14.45
CA GLU A 281 23.77 51.90 -13.97
C GLU A 281 24.13 53.22 -13.28
N VAL A 282 23.71 54.36 -13.84
CA VAL A 282 24.00 55.71 -13.29
C VAL A 282 23.41 55.87 -11.89
N VAL A 283 22.17 55.43 -11.69
CA VAL A 283 21.49 55.56 -10.38
C VAL A 283 21.84 54.44 -9.41
N SER A 284 22.47 53.34 -9.87
CA SER A 284 22.76 52.16 -9.05
C SER A 284 23.59 52.49 -7.82
N ARG A 285 24.60 53.36 -7.93
CA ARG A 285 25.45 53.76 -6.79
C ARG A 285 24.65 54.47 -5.69
N ASP A 286 23.72 55.34 -6.08
CA ASP A 286 22.91 56.09 -5.13
C ASP A 286 21.85 55.21 -4.46
N VAL A 287 21.31 54.24 -5.22
CA VAL A 287 20.41 53.20 -4.67
C VAL A 287 21.15 52.34 -3.65
N LEU A 288 22.38 51.89 -3.95
CA LEU A 288 23.21 51.13 -3.02
C LEU A 288 23.50 51.90 -1.73
N THR A 289 23.90 53.17 -1.85
CA THR A 289 24.17 54.05 -0.71
C THR A 289 22.91 54.27 0.14
N SER A 290 21.76 54.44 -0.51
CA SER A 290 20.48 54.61 0.18
C SER A 290 20.05 53.33 0.91
N ALA A 291 20.25 52.17 0.26
CA ALA A 291 19.94 50.86 0.83
C ALA A 291 20.81 50.54 2.05
N GLU A 292 22.11 50.86 1.98
CA GLU A 292 23.06 50.73 3.10
C GLU A 292 22.66 51.65 4.27
N LYS A 293 22.31 52.91 3.99
CA LYS A 293 21.87 53.88 5.00
C LYS A 293 20.64 53.39 5.78
N ILE A 294 19.68 52.77 5.11
CA ILE A 294 18.47 52.23 5.75
C ILE A 294 18.62 50.74 6.17
N LYS A 295 19.80 50.15 5.95
CA LYS A 295 20.13 48.75 6.23
C LYS A 295 19.10 47.75 5.68
N THR A 296 18.53 48.03 4.50
CA THR A 296 17.57 47.14 3.86
C THR A 296 18.27 46.16 2.92
N ARG A 297 17.77 44.92 2.90
CA ARG A 297 18.08 43.91 1.89
C ARG A 297 16.83 43.46 1.13
N ASP A 298 15.68 44.06 1.43
CA ASP A 298 14.41 43.71 0.80
C ASP A 298 14.41 44.17 -0.67
N PRO A 299 14.28 43.25 -1.64
CA PRO A 299 14.21 43.58 -3.06
C PRO A 299 13.10 44.58 -3.43
N ARG A 300 11.98 44.61 -2.69
CA ARG A 300 10.89 45.57 -2.91
C ARG A 300 11.35 46.99 -2.58
N VAL A 301 11.94 47.16 -1.40
CA VAL A 301 12.46 48.45 -0.95
C VAL A 301 13.56 48.94 -1.89
N ILE A 302 14.41 48.05 -2.39
CA ILE A 302 15.48 48.40 -3.33
C ILE A 302 14.93 48.82 -4.69
N ARG A 303 13.88 48.15 -5.19
CA ARG A 303 13.16 48.59 -6.39
C ARG A 303 12.51 49.95 -6.18
N ASP A 304 11.88 50.18 -5.03
CA ASP A 304 11.20 51.44 -4.74
C ASP A 304 12.23 52.59 -4.61
N LEU A 305 13.40 52.33 -4.00
CA LEU A 305 14.54 53.26 -4.02
C LEU A 305 15.04 53.52 -5.45
N LEU A 306 15.11 52.50 -6.31
CA LEU A 306 15.49 52.66 -7.72
C LEU A 306 14.49 53.55 -8.47
N LEU A 307 13.19 53.31 -8.31
CA LEU A 307 12.14 54.14 -8.91
C LEU A 307 12.24 55.59 -8.44
N GLN A 308 12.40 55.81 -7.14
CA GLN A 308 12.61 57.14 -6.57
C GLN A 308 13.82 57.85 -7.19
N LYS A 309 14.96 57.16 -7.32
CA LYS A 309 16.18 57.75 -7.90
C LYS A 309 16.05 58.03 -9.40
N LEU A 310 15.30 57.21 -10.14
CA LEU A 310 14.99 57.46 -11.54
C LEU A 310 14.08 58.69 -11.71
N GLU A 311 13.09 58.89 -10.84
CA GLU A 311 12.25 60.10 -10.85
C GLU A 311 13.05 61.37 -10.56
N GLU A 312 13.97 61.31 -9.58
CA GLU A 312 14.89 62.41 -9.26
C GLU A 312 15.81 62.74 -10.45
N LEU A 313 16.29 61.72 -11.16
CA LEU A 313 17.09 61.89 -12.38
C LEU A 313 16.28 62.58 -13.49
N GLY A 314 15.02 62.19 -13.68
CA GLY A 314 14.11 62.75 -14.69
C GLY A 314 13.90 64.26 -14.53
N LYS A 315 13.78 64.74 -13.28
CA LYS A 315 13.64 66.16 -12.93
C LYS A 315 14.91 66.98 -13.22
N ASN A 316 16.08 66.34 -13.29
CA ASN A 316 17.40 66.97 -13.43
C ASN A 316 18.08 66.68 -14.79
N THR A 317 17.31 66.30 -15.81
CA THR A 317 17.82 65.82 -17.11
C THR A 317 18.68 66.84 -17.88
N GLY A 318 18.55 68.14 -17.63
CA GLY A 318 19.35 69.19 -18.28
C GLY A 318 20.87 69.14 -18.03
N LYS A 319 21.34 68.28 -17.12
CA LYS A 319 22.78 68.09 -16.82
C LYS A 319 23.35 66.74 -17.26
N ASN A 320 22.53 65.83 -17.78
CA ASN A 320 22.92 64.45 -18.08
C ASN A 320 22.82 64.14 -19.58
N LYS A 321 23.52 63.08 -20.00
CA LYS A 321 23.51 62.58 -21.40
C LYS A 321 22.15 62.00 -21.84
N PHE A 322 21.20 61.81 -20.92
CA PHE A 322 19.91 61.14 -21.17
C PHE A 322 18.76 62.14 -21.23
N THR A 323 17.83 61.92 -22.16
CA THR A 323 16.65 62.78 -22.30
C THR A 323 15.58 62.42 -21.25
N ALA A 324 14.64 63.33 -20.98
CA ALA A 324 13.49 63.05 -20.13
C ALA A 324 12.62 61.90 -20.66
N ALA A 325 12.58 61.71 -21.99
CA ALA A 325 11.89 60.59 -22.61
C ALA A 325 12.56 59.25 -22.27
N ASP A 326 13.88 59.16 -22.34
CA ASP A 326 14.64 57.93 -22.01
C ASP A 326 14.42 57.50 -20.55
N VAL A 327 14.41 58.47 -19.63
CA VAL A 327 14.16 58.22 -18.20
C VAL A 327 12.72 57.77 -17.96
N LYS A 328 11.74 58.36 -18.65
CA LYS A 328 10.32 57.97 -18.54
C LYS A 328 10.08 56.55 -19.03
N VAL A 329 10.71 56.16 -20.16
CA VAL A 329 10.67 54.79 -20.67
C VAL A 329 11.28 53.83 -19.65
N THR A 330 12.44 54.19 -19.09
CA THR A 330 13.11 53.39 -18.05
C THR A 330 12.23 53.20 -16.80
N LEU A 331 11.61 54.27 -16.29
CA LEU A 331 10.67 54.21 -15.17
C LEU A 331 9.53 53.24 -15.44
N SER A 332 8.81 53.41 -16.55
CA SER A 332 7.68 52.56 -16.91
C SER A 332 8.07 51.09 -17.08
N THR A 333 9.31 50.83 -17.49
CA THR A 333 9.85 49.48 -17.67
C THR A 333 10.22 48.86 -16.32
N VAL A 334 10.84 49.64 -15.43
CA VAL A 334 11.20 49.19 -14.08
C VAL A 334 9.96 48.96 -13.21
N GLU A 335 8.92 49.79 -13.35
CA GLU A 335 7.63 49.59 -12.68
C GLU A 335 6.95 48.27 -13.05
N LYS A 336 7.07 47.87 -14.33
CA LYS A 336 6.54 46.59 -14.83
C LYS A 336 7.30 45.38 -14.28
N PHE A 337 8.54 45.54 -13.82
CA PHE A 337 9.25 44.44 -13.17
C PHE A 337 8.64 44.13 -11.81
N ARG A 338 7.98 42.98 -11.76
CA ARG A 338 7.71 42.29 -10.51
C ARG A 338 9.04 41.76 -9.97
N VAL A 339 9.66 42.56 -9.11
CA VAL A 339 10.70 42.05 -8.22
C VAL A 339 10.00 41.10 -7.26
N PHE A 340 10.40 39.82 -7.30
CA PHE A 340 9.85 38.78 -6.43
C PHE A 340 10.27 39.04 -4.98
N GLY A 341 9.80 40.11 -4.35
CA GLY A 341 10.05 40.34 -2.94
C GLY A 341 9.19 39.42 -2.09
N ALA A 342 9.77 38.86 -1.03
CA ALA A 342 9.20 38.00 0.02
C ALA A 342 8.21 36.90 -0.43
N ILE A 343 8.43 35.68 0.03
CA ILE A 343 7.61 34.47 -0.22
C ILE A 343 6.14 34.65 0.21
N CYS A 344 5.84 35.73 0.94
CA CYS A 344 4.54 36.04 1.49
C CYS A 344 3.77 37.03 0.60
N GLN A 345 2.78 36.51 -0.12
CA GLN A 345 1.67 37.31 -0.63
C GLN A 345 0.68 37.55 0.51
N GLY A 346 0.83 38.67 1.20
CA GLY A 346 -0.19 39.27 2.06
C GLY A 346 -0.32 40.74 1.67
N ASP A 347 -1.54 41.28 1.80
CA ASP A 347 -1.94 42.65 1.46
C ASP A 347 -0.86 43.71 1.65
N ARG A 348 -0.85 44.72 0.76
CA ARG A 348 0.05 45.89 0.79
C ARG A 348 0.11 46.62 2.15
N GLU A 349 -0.85 46.38 3.04
CA GLU A 349 -0.99 47.06 4.34
C GLU A 349 -0.56 46.21 5.56
N LEU A 350 -0.34 44.90 5.42
CA LEU A 350 -0.01 44.01 6.55
C LEU A 350 1.37 43.37 6.36
N ARG A 351 2.40 43.99 6.96
CA ARG A 351 3.82 43.55 6.99
C ARG A 351 4.08 42.17 7.63
N THR A 352 3.08 41.33 7.85
CA THR A 352 3.25 40.02 8.47
C THR A 352 2.94 38.93 7.46
N CYS A 353 3.93 38.09 7.18
CA CYS A 353 3.75 36.76 6.63
C CYS A 353 2.75 35.96 7.49
N ARG A 354 1.44 36.11 7.27
CA ARG A 354 0.42 35.29 7.92
C ARG A 354 0.27 33.96 7.18
N SER A 355 1.35 33.21 7.02
CA SER A 355 1.22 31.76 6.84
C SER A 355 0.66 31.20 8.15
N LYS A 356 -0.38 30.37 8.09
CA LYS A 356 -1.04 29.85 9.29
C LYS A 356 -0.17 28.82 10.02
N ASN A 357 0.79 28.21 9.34
CA ASN A 357 1.70 27.20 9.89
C ASN A 357 3.04 27.16 9.10
N THR A 358 4.08 26.53 9.67
CA THR A 358 5.39 26.36 9.00
C THR A 358 5.31 25.56 7.70
N VAL A 359 4.36 24.62 7.62
CA VAL A 359 4.12 23.80 6.42
C VAL A 359 3.80 24.66 5.21
N GLU A 360 2.89 25.63 5.36
CA GLU A 360 2.53 26.58 4.30
C GLU A 360 3.73 27.46 3.90
N VAL A 361 4.61 27.81 4.85
CA VAL A 361 5.84 28.56 4.53
C VAL A 361 6.73 27.76 3.58
N VAL A 362 6.99 26.49 3.92
CA VAL A 362 7.86 25.62 3.12
C VAL A 362 7.21 25.25 1.78
N ASP A 363 5.89 25.02 1.73
CA ASP A 363 5.18 24.73 0.48
C ASP A 363 5.25 25.93 -0.50
N ASN A 364 5.11 27.15 0.01
CA ASN A 364 5.29 28.38 -0.78
C ASN A 364 6.74 28.55 -1.27
N LEU A 365 7.73 28.23 -0.42
CA LEU A 365 9.14 28.21 -0.81
C LEU A 365 9.40 27.22 -1.95
N ILE A 366 8.91 25.99 -1.84
CA ILE A 366 9.05 24.95 -2.87
C ILE A 366 8.41 25.41 -4.19
N ALA A 367 7.19 25.94 -4.14
CA ALA A 367 6.50 26.45 -5.33
C ALA A 367 7.30 27.55 -6.04
N ARG A 368 7.90 28.47 -5.27
CA ARG A 368 8.74 29.54 -5.80
C ARG A 368 10.03 29.02 -6.43
N LEU A 369 10.76 28.14 -5.74
CA LEU A 369 12.00 27.55 -6.27
C LEU A 369 11.73 26.80 -7.57
N ARG A 370 10.59 26.11 -7.68
CA ARG A 370 10.15 25.45 -8.92
C ARG A 370 9.94 26.45 -10.06
N ALA A 371 9.25 27.56 -9.80
CA ALA A 371 9.04 28.61 -10.81
C ALA A 371 10.38 29.20 -11.29
N GLN A 372 11.31 29.48 -10.37
CA GLN A 372 12.64 29.98 -10.70
C GLN A 372 13.44 28.96 -11.53
N ARG A 373 13.33 27.65 -11.21
CA ARG A 373 14.01 26.60 -11.97
C ARG A 373 13.49 26.51 -13.40
N VAL A 374 12.17 26.59 -13.60
CA VAL A 374 11.57 26.62 -14.94
C VAL A 374 12.08 27.82 -15.74
N GLN A 375 12.18 28.99 -15.11
CA GLN A 375 12.74 30.18 -15.74
C GLN A 375 14.22 29.99 -16.13
N ALA A 376 15.05 29.42 -15.24
CA ALA A 376 16.46 29.15 -15.54
C ALA A 376 16.63 28.19 -16.72
N ILE A 377 15.81 27.14 -16.78
CA ILE A 377 15.79 26.20 -17.92
C ILE A 377 15.40 26.91 -19.22
N ALA A 378 14.38 27.77 -19.18
CA ALA A 378 13.91 28.48 -20.36
C ALA A 378 14.97 29.44 -20.94
N VAL A 379 15.86 29.98 -20.11
CA VAL A 379 16.97 30.86 -20.51
C VAL A 379 18.26 30.07 -20.83
N GLY A 380 18.25 28.75 -20.65
CA GLY A 380 19.42 27.88 -20.90
C GLY A 380 20.50 27.90 -19.81
N ASP A 381 20.19 28.42 -18.62
CA ASP A 381 21.13 28.45 -17.49
C ASP A 381 21.09 27.12 -16.70
N ALA A 382 21.84 26.14 -17.20
CA ALA A 382 21.90 24.79 -16.64
C ALA A 382 22.45 24.77 -15.20
N VAL A 383 23.40 25.64 -14.86
CA VAL A 383 24.02 25.68 -13.52
C VAL A 383 23.02 26.18 -12.49
N SER A 384 22.33 27.28 -12.78
CA SER A 384 21.27 27.79 -11.90
C SER A 384 20.12 26.80 -11.77
N ALA A 385 19.72 26.13 -12.86
CA ALA A 385 18.67 25.12 -12.84
C ALA A 385 19.02 23.91 -11.94
N ALA A 386 20.29 23.48 -11.93
CA ALA A 386 20.79 22.41 -11.06
C ALA A 386 20.83 22.85 -9.59
N ASN A 387 21.34 24.05 -9.30
CA ASN A 387 21.37 24.59 -7.93
C ASN A 387 19.97 24.75 -7.34
N LEU A 388 19.01 25.22 -8.14
CA LEU A 388 17.61 25.33 -7.72
C LEU A 388 16.97 23.96 -7.49
N LEU A 389 17.34 22.92 -8.23
CA LEU A 389 16.89 21.55 -7.95
C LEU A 389 17.38 21.05 -6.59
N ASN A 390 18.64 21.31 -6.25
CA ASN A 390 19.20 20.95 -4.94
C ASN A 390 18.47 21.68 -3.81
N ALA A 391 18.16 22.98 -3.99
CA ALA A 391 17.37 23.74 -3.03
C ALA A 391 15.94 23.21 -2.88
N ILE A 392 15.30 22.79 -3.98
CA ILE A 392 13.97 22.15 -3.96
C ILE A 392 14.02 20.87 -3.13
N ASN A 393 15.04 20.02 -3.33
CA ASN A 393 15.18 18.77 -2.59
C ASN A 393 15.40 19.03 -1.09
N ALA A 394 16.27 19.98 -0.73
CA ALA A 394 16.47 20.37 0.67
C ALA A 394 15.18 20.90 1.33
N ALA A 395 14.39 21.69 0.60
CA ALA A 395 13.09 22.15 1.08
C ALA A 395 12.09 20.99 1.23
N TYR A 396 12.13 19.98 0.36
CA TYR A 396 11.36 18.75 0.51
C TYR A 396 11.76 17.91 1.72
N ASP A 397 13.05 17.81 2.03
CA ASP A 397 13.54 17.12 3.22
C ASP A 397 13.04 17.82 4.49
N GLN A 398 13.14 19.15 4.53
CA GLN A 398 12.60 19.94 5.62
C GLN A 398 11.07 19.78 5.75
N ARG A 399 10.35 19.77 4.61
CA ARG A 399 8.90 19.55 4.58
C ARG A 399 8.52 18.16 5.10
N THR A 400 9.34 17.16 4.81
CA THR A 400 9.16 15.77 5.26
C THR A 400 9.36 15.65 6.76
N ALA A 401 10.32 16.37 7.34
CA ALA A 401 10.53 16.43 8.79
C ALA A 401 9.36 17.09 9.57
N MET A 402 8.49 17.84 8.89
CA MET A 402 7.27 18.41 9.47
C MET A 402 6.10 17.41 9.50
N ILE A 403 6.21 16.26 8.83
CA ILE A 403 5.20 15.20 8.87
C ILE A 403 5.23 14.57 10.26
N TYR A 404 4.07 14.44 10.88
CA TYR A 404 3.95 13.68 12.12
C TYR A 404 4.11 12.18 11.82
N LEU A 405 5.18 11.60 12.34
CA LEU A 405 5.38 10.16 12.35
C LEU A 405 5.03 9.63 13.74
N ARG A 406 4.14 8.63 13.80
CA ARG A 406 3.85 7.92 15.05
C ARG A 406 5.13 7.21 15.53
N PRO A 407 5.50 7.30 16.82
CA PRO A 407 6.64 6.56 17.33
C PRO A 407 6.46 5.04 17.22
N ALA A 408 7.52 4.35 16.82
CA ALA A 408 7.52 2.90 16.64
C ALA A 408 7.09 2.15 17.92
N SER A 409 7.34 2.69 19.11
CA SER A 409 6.90 2.10 20.38
C SER A 409 5.37 2.04 20.52
N ASP A 410 4.67 3.04 20.00
CA ASP A 410 3.21 3.08 20.07
C ASP A 410 2.60 2.13 19.05
N TYR A 411 3.27 1.99 17.89
CA TYR A 411 2.94 0.95 16.92
C TYR A 411 3.09 -0.45 17.54
N LEU A 412 4.20 -0.73 18.21
CA LEU A 412 4.40 -2.03 18.87
C LEU A 412 3.36 -2.32 19.96
N ARG A 413 2.85 -1.30 20.68
CA ARG A 413 1.79 -1.45 21.67
C ARG A 413 0.41 -1.78 21.08
N SER A 414 0.12 -1.32 19.87
CA SER A 414 -1.10 -1.71 19.15
C SER A 414 -0.98 -3.09 18.47
N VAL A 415 0.24 -3.55 18.21
CA VAL A 415 0.51 -4.84 17.54
C VAL A 415 0.67 -5.98 18.55
N TYR A 416 1.15 -5.69 19.77
CA TYR A 416 1.44 -6.72 20.78
C TYR A 416 0.21 -7.53 21.21
N SER A 417 -1.00 -6.94 21.18
CA SER A 417 -2.22 -7.68 21.50
C SER A 417 -2.66 -8.67 20.42
N ALA A 418 -2.08 -8.59 19.21
CA ALA A 418 -2.30 -9.55 18.15
C ALA A 418 -1.25 -10.68 18.17
N ASN A 419 -0.03 -10.46 18.66
CA ASN A 419 1.04 -11.48 18.55
C ASN A 419 0.84 -12.69 19.46
N GLU A 420 0.32 -12.53 20.67
CA GLU A 420 -0.09 -13.68 21.51
C GLU A 420 -1.34 -14.39 20.93
N LEU A 421 -2.13 -13.68 20.13
CA LEU A 421 -3.20 -14.27 19.34
C LEU A 421 -2.69 -14.90 18.03
N GLN A 422 -1.46 -14.61 17.62
CA GLN A 422 -0.73 -15.16 16.46
C GLN A 422 0.35 -16.14 16.95
N GLU A 423 -0.02 -17.17 17.73
CA GLU A 423 0.87 -18.32 17.90
C GLU A 423 1.14 -18.93 16.53
N GLY A 424 2.24 -18.50 15.91
CA GLY A 424 2.66 -18.89 14.56
C GLY A 424 3.18 -20.33 14.47
N THR A 425 2.79 -21.22 15.39
CA THR A 425 3.36 -22.56 15.49
C THR A 425 2.60 -23.64 14.71
N GLU A 426 1.40 -23.38 14.16
CA GLU A 426 0.70 -24.40 13.35
C GLU A 426 0.35 -24.00 11.90
N ASP A 427 0.24 -22.72 11.56
CA ASP A 427 -0.25 -22.31 10.23
C ASP A 427 0.84 -21.91 9.22
N GLN A 428 2.11 -21.82 9.65
CA GLN A 428 3.21 -21.38 8.77
C GLN A 428 3.64 -22.42 7.71
N TYR A 429 3.14 -23.66 7.80
CA TYR A 429 3.42 -24.74 6.84
C TYR A 429 2.16 -25.38 6.26
N ARG A 430 0.99 -24.74 6.36
CA ARG A 430 -0.25 -25.27 5.78
C ARG A 430 -0.50 -24.67 4.40
N ASN A 431 -0.77 -25.56 3.44
CA ASN A 431 -1.12 -25.19 2.08
C ASN A 431 -2.44 -24.40 2.11
N MET A 432 -2.38 -23.08 1.97
CA MET A 432 -3.54 -22.18 2.05
C MET A 432 -4.63 -22.50 1.00
N LEU A 433 -4.25 -23.15 -0.10
CA LEU A 433 -5.17 -23.64 -1.13
C LEU A 433 -6.02 -24.81 -0.60
N ALA A 434 -5.45 -25.66 0.25
CA ALA A 434 -6.15 -26.75 0.93
C ALA A 434 -7.08 -26.24 2.04
N GLU A 435 -6.68 -25.20 2.77
CA GLU A 435 -7.51 -24.60 3.82
C GLU A 435 -8.72 -23.82 3.26
N TRP A 436 -8.50 -23.03 2.21
CA TRP A 436 -9.56 -22.39 1.46
C TRP A 436 -10.55 -23.44 0.91
N PHE A 437 -10.05 -24.57 0.40
CA PHE A 437 -10.90 -25.69 -0.05
C PHE A 437 -11.70 -26.33 1.08
N LYS A 438 -11.09 -26.52 2.26
CA LYS A 438 -11.73 -27.14 3.44
C LYS A 438 -12.87 -26.26 3.98
N HIS A 439 -12.66 -24.95 4.09
CA HIS A 439 -13.69 -23.98 4.47
C HIS A 439 -14.78 -23.81 3.42
N TYR A 440 -14.44 -23.94 2.13
CA TYR A 440 -15.40 -23.85 1.03
C TYR A 440 -16.34 -25.07 0.98
N LEU A 441 -15.90 -26.24 1.47
CA LEU A 441 -16.69 -27.47 1.47
C LEU A 441 -17.56 -27.68 2.72
N ASN A 442 -17.26 -27.04 3.86
CA ASN A 442 -18.06 -27.20 5.08
C ASN A 442 -18.14 -25.91 5.93
N PRO A 443 -19.06 -24.99 5.61
CA PRO A 443 -19.10 -23.64 6.20
C PRO A 443 -19.64 -23.55 7.64
N PHE A 444 -20.03 -24.67 8.27
CA PHE A 444 -20.68 -24.69 9.59
C PHE A 444 -19.82 -25.28 10.72
N GLU A 445 -18.55 -25.58 10.47
CA GLU A 445 -17.65 -26.03 11.53
C GLU A 445 -17.40 -24.87 12.51
N LYS A 446 -17.92 -25.00 13.74
CA LYS A 446 -17.76 -24.03 14.84
C LYS A 446 -16.31 -24.04 15.32
N ASP A 447 -15.44 -23.40 14.57
CA ASP A 447 -14.06 -23.22 14.96
C ASP A 447 -13.92 -21.92 15.78
N GLY A 448 -13.32 -22.02 16.97
CA GLY A 448 -13.01 -20.86 17.82
C GLY A 448 -12.08 -19.86 17.12
N SER A 449 -11.38 -20.31 16.08
CA SER A 449 -10.59 -19.48 15.16
C SER A 449 -11.43 -18.44 14.40
N ASN A 450 -12.74 -18.65 14.18
CA ASN A 450 -13.59 -17.69 13.46
C ASN A 450 -13.87 -16.43 14.28
N ALA A 451 -14.10 -16.54 15.59
CA ALA A 451 -14.23 -15.36 16.44
C ALA A 451 -12.91 -14.59 16.50
N ARG A 452 -11.78 -15.31 16.53
CA ARG A 452 -10.41 -14.76 16.46
C ARG A 452 -10.15 -14.06 15.11
N ARG A 453 -10.54 -14.65 13.97
CA ARG A 453 -10.46 -14.08 12.61
C ARG A 453 -11.41 -12.90 12.40
N GLU A 454 -12.62 -12.93 12.96
CA GLU A 454 -13.54 -11.80 12.90
C GLU A 454 -13.05 -10.63 13.77
N LEU A 455 -12.42 -10.90 14.93
CA LEU A 455 -11.71 -9.89 15.72
C LEU A 455 -10.44 -9.36 15.00
N GLU A 456 -9.70 -10.22 14.28
CA GLU A 456 -8.60 -9.81 13.41
C GLU A 456 -9.07 -8.94 12.24
N LYS A 457 -10.23 -9.23 11.65
CA LYS A 457 -10.85 -8.34 10.64
C LYS A 457 -11.26 -6.99 11.23
N ILE A 458 -11.57 -6.93 12.53
CA ILE A 458 -11.88 -5.69 13.27
C ILE A 458 -10.58 -4.94 13.63
N HIS A 459 -9.45 -5.63 13.81
CA HIS A 459 -8.14 -5.02 14.00
C HIS A 459 -7.57 -4.51 12.66
N TRP A 460 -7.35 -3.19 12.57
CA TRP A 460 -7.13 -2.42 11.33
C TRP A 460 -5.83 -2.63 10.58
N GLN A 461 -5.20 -3.77 10.76
CA GLN A 461 -4.16 -4.24 9.86
C GLN A 461 -4.81 -5.25 8.93
N ASN A 462 -5.50 -4.75 7.89
CA ASN A 462 -5.45 -5.49 6.64
C ASN A 462 -4.00 -5.38 6.18
N VAL A 463 -3.12 -6.23 6.74
CA VAL A 463 -1.85 -6.53 6.12
C VAL A 463 -2.27 -7.10 4.77
N ASN A 464 -2.19 -6.28 3.74
CA ASN A 464 -2.39 -6.74 2.39
C ASN A 464 -1.16 -7.60 2.12
N LYS A 465 -1.28 -8.88 2.44
CA LYS A 465 -0.27 -9.88 2.15
C LYS A 465 -0.26 -10.06 0.65
N VAL A 466 0.66 -9.37 -0.01
CA VAL A 466 0.93 -9.58 -1.42
C VAL A 466 2.01 -10.65 -1.50
N THR A 467 1.56 -11.90 -1.52
CA THR A 467 2.46 -13.03 -1.75
C THR A 467 2.72 -13.14 -3.24
N VAL A 468 3.86 -12.61 -3.67
CA VAL A 468 4.38 -12.86 -5.01
C VAL A 468 5.27 -14.09 -4.94
N SER A 469 4.77 -15.18 -5.51
CA SER A 469 5.56 -16.39 -5.72
C SER A 469 5.93 -16.46 -7.19
N GLY A 470 7.22 -16.64 -7.43
CA GLY A 470 7.81 -16.66 -8.75
C GLY A 470 8.93 -17.67 -8.76
N GLY A 471 8.83 -18.67 -9.62
CA GLY A 471 9.99 -19.48 -10.00
C GLY A 471 10.77 -18.72 -11.05
N GLY A 472 11.95 -18.21 -10.74
CA GLY A 472 12.84 -17.57 -11.71
C GLY A 472 13.49 -16.28 -11.26
N SER A 473 14.09 -15.60 -12.24
CA SER A 473 14.25 -14.16 -12.21
C SER A 473 12.87 -13.55 -12.49
N THR A 474 12.16 -13.17 -11.44
CA THR A 474 10.83 -12.59 -11.56
C THR A 474 10.86 -11.10 -11.30
N ASN A 475 10.41 -10.30 -12.27
CA ASN A 475 10.27 -8.86 -12.13
C ASN A 475 8.82 -8.51 -11.86
N TYR A 476 8.55 -8.18 -10.60
CA TYR A 476 7.27 -7.63 -10.17
C TYR A 476 7.40 -6.13 -10.01
N VAL A 477 6.47 -5.38 -10.60
CA VAL A 477 6.26 -3.99 -10.22
C VAL A 477 5.01 -3.93 -9.36
N LEU A 478 5.22 -3.45 -8.14
CA LEU A 478 4.17 -3.12 -7.19
C LEU A 478 3.82 -1.65 -7.40
N ALA A 479 2.64 -1.38 -7.95
CA ALA A 479 2.15 -0.02 -8.09
C ALA A 479 1.03 0.22 -7.08
N LYS A 480 1.11 1.36 -6.39
CA LYS A 480 0.08 1.86 -5.49
C LYS A 480 -0.68 2.99 -6.19
N ASP A 481 -2.00 2.88 -6.30
CA ASP A 481 -2.82 3.98 -6.81
C ASP A 481 -3.04 5.07 -5.74
N ASP A 482 -3.65 6.19 -6.15
CA ASP A 482 -3.98 7.35 -5.33
C ASP A 482 -5.04 7.06 -4.25
N VAL A 483 -5.91 6.08 -4.51
CA VAL A 483 -6.87 5.56 -3.52
C VAL A 483 -6.30 4.46 -2.64
N GLY A 484 -5.02 4.09 -2.80
CA GLY A 484 -4.22 3.17 -1.99
C GLY A 484 -4.43 1.67 -2.23
N ASN A 485 -4.97 1.25 -3.36
CA ASN A 485 -4.97 -0.13 -3.83
C ASN A 485 -3.60 -0.50 -4.41
N TRP A 486 -3.21 -1.75 -4.21
CA TRP A 486 -1.97 -2.30 -4.78
C TRP A 486 -2.31 -3.19 -5.97
N TYR A 487 -1.54 -3.05 -7.04
CA TYR A 487 -1.61 -3.94 -8.19
C TYR A 487 -0.24 -4.50 -8.46
N VAL A 488 -0.17 -5.82 -8.60
CA VAL A 488 1.00 -6.52 -9.09
C VAL A 488 0.92 -6.56 -10.60
N LYS A 489 1.83 -5.88 -11.29
CA LYS A 489 2.06 -6.09 -12.72
C LYS A 489 3.31 -6.96 -12.86
N ALA A 490 3.10 -8.21 -13.26
CA ALA A 490 4.18 -9.10 -13.67
C ALA A 490 4.63 -8.67 -15.07
N TYR A 491 5.88 -8.18 -15.18
CA TYR A 491 6.46 -7.80 -16.47
C TYR A 491 7.22 -8.97 -17.14
N GLY A 492 7.54 -10.00 -16.36
CA GLY A 492 8.12 -11.25 -16.85
C GLY A 492 8.48 -12.16 -15.69
N SER A 493 8.12 -13.44 -15.79
CA SER A 493 8.66 -14.52 -14.99
C SER A 493 9.57 -15.34 -15.90
N ASP A 494 10.88 -15.24 -15.70
CA ASP A 494 11.84 -16.09 -16.40
C ASP A 494 12.34 -17.18 -15.44
N PRO A 495 11.75 -18.39 -15.45
CA PRO A 495 12.18 -19.49 -14.61
C PRO A 495 13.56 -20.02 -14.99
N GLU A 496 14.14 -19.61 -16.13
CA GLU A 496 15.42 -20.11 -16.63
C GLU A 496 16.54 -19.89 -15.62
N ALA A 497 16.59 -18.73 -14.95
CA ALA A 497 17.60 -18.46 -13.94
C ALA A 497 17.46 -19.34 -12.70
N ILE A 498 16.23 -19.72 -12.28
CA ILE A 498 16.02 -20.62 -11.14
C ILE A 498 16.22 -22.08 -11.52
N ILE A 499 15.79 -22.51 -12.70
CA ILE A 499 16.06 -23.85 -13.20
C ILE A 499 17.58 -24.00 -13.40
N LYS A 500 18.26 -23.02 -13.99
CA LYS A 500 19.72 -23.00 -14.13
C LYS A 500 20.42 -22.88 -12.78
N SER A 501 19.92 -22.13 -11.80
CA SER A 501 20.54 -22.00 -10.47
C SER A 501 20.31 -23.24 -9.60
N ALA A 502 19.12 -23.83 -9.59
CA ALA A 502 18.85 -25.12 -8.95
C ALA A 502 19.69 -26.23 -9.61
N THR A 503 19.79 -26.25 -10.94
CA THR A 503 20.64 -27.19 -11.68
C THR A 503 22.13 -26.95 -11.40
N SER A 504 22.60 -25.70 -11.34
CA SER A 504 24.00 -25.40 -11.04
C SER A 504 24.35 -25.58 -9.57
N LEU A 505 23.43 -25.36 -8.62
CA LEU A 505 23.60 -25.62 -7.19
C LEU A 505 23.60 -27.14 -6.90
N ALA A 506 22.72 -27.89 -7.57
CA ALA A 506 22.74 -29.34 -7.63
C ALA A 506 24.06 -29.89 -8.19
N LEU A 507 24.56 -29.31 -9.28
CA LEU A 507 25.84 -29.65 -9.89
C LEU A 507 27.05 -29.15 -9.07
N PHE A 508 26.90 -28.08 -8.29
CA PHE A 508 27.92 -27.51 -7.40
C PHE A 508 28.10 -28.36 -6.14
N ASN A 509 27.01 -28.81 -5.52
CA ASN A 509 27.05 -29.70 -4.37
C ASN A 509 27.49 -31.12 -4.74
N SER A 510 27.12 -31.63 -5.92
CA SER A 510 27.64 -32.90 -6.42
C SER A 510 29.08 -32.78 -6.99
N GLY A 511 29.48 -31.62 -7.51
CA GLY A 511 30.80 -31.40 -8.11
C GLY A 511 31.98 -31.55 -7.14
N LYS A 512 31.77 -31.29 -5.85
CA LYS A 512 32.79 -31.51 -4.80
C LYS A 512 33.04 -32.99 -4.51
N ALA A 513 32.05 -33.86 -4.67
CA ALA A 513 32.17 -35.28 -4.35
C ALA A 513 32.70 -36.13 -5.53
N VAL A 514 32.44 -35.73 -6.78
CA VAL A 514 32.84 -36.53 -7.95
C VAL A 514 34.10 -36.03 -8.68
N ASN A 515 34.81 -35.01 -8.15
CA ASN A 515 35.99 -34.40 -8.78
C ASN A 515 35.77 -34.09 -10.27
N MET A 516 34.58 -33.59 -10.61
CA MET A 516 34.20 -33.23 -11.97
C MET A 516 33.91 -31.74 -12.05
N ASN A 517 34.58 -31.04 -12.96
CA ASN A 517 34.43 -29.61 -13.17
C ASN A 517 33.18 -29.29 -14.02
N LEU A 518 32.00 -29.72 -13.52
CA LEU A 518 30.71 -29.60 -14.22
C LEU A 518 30.28 -28.14 -14.40
N LEU A 519 30.70 -27.24 -13.51
CA LEU A 519 30.56 -25.79 -13.66
C LEU A 519 31.29 -25.28 -14.89
N ARG A 520 32.54 -25.69 -15.07
CA ARG A 520 33.34 -25.30 -16.23
C ARG A 520 32.71 -25.80 -17.53
N ARG A 521 32.18 -27.03 -17.51
CA ARG A 521 31.45 -27.58 -18.65
C ARG A 521 30.19 -26.78 -18.98
N PHE A 522 29.39 -26.42 -17.97
CA PHE A 522 28.16 -25.66 -18.15
C PHE A 522 28.45 -24.25 -18.69
N ASP A 523 29.50 -23.59 -18.19
CA ASP A 523 29.95 -22.29 -18.71
C ASP A 523 30.42 -22.37 -20.16
N VAL A 524 31.18 -23.41 -20.51
CA VAL A 524 31.65 -23.66 -21.88
C VAL A 524 30.47 -23.93 -22.83
N GLN A 525 29.49 -24.72 -22.39
CA GLN A 525 28.27 -25.00 -23.15
C GLN A 525 27.42 -23.73 -23.33
N ARG A 526 27.25 -22.95 -22.26
CA ARG A 526 26.55 -21.67 -22.29
C ARG A 526 27.18 -20.68 -23.26
N GLN A 527 28.51 -20.56 -23.26
CA GLN A 527 29.21 -19.72 -24.23
C GLN A 527 28.95 -20.19 -25.67
N LEU A 528 28.97 -21.50 -25.94
CA LEU A 528 28.68 -22.05 -27.27
C LEU A 528 27.25 -21.78 -27.76
N ASP A 529 26.28 -21.77 -26.85
CA ASP A 529 24.84 -21.65 -27.14
C ASP A 529 24.37 -20.18 -27.18
N GLU A 530 24.85 -19.32 -26.27
CA GLU A 530 24.38 -17.93 -26.12
C GLU A 530 25.14 -16.94 -27.02
N ASP A 531 26.44 -17.15 -27.29
CA ASP A 531 27.25 -16.21 -28.06
C ASP A 531 27.27 -16.54 -29.56
N LYS A 532 26.38 -15.89 -30.30
CA LYS A 532 26.24 -16.05 -31.76
C LYS A 532 27.43 -15.47 -32.56
N ASN A 533 28.29 -14.67 -31.93
CA ASN A 533 29.41 -13.97 -32.58
C ASN A 533 30.78 -14.62 -32.29
N LEU A 534 30.82 -15.81 -31.70
CA LEU A 534 32.05 -16.56 -31.47
C LEU A 534 32.80 -16.82 -32.78
N SER A 535 34.10 -16.53 -32.78
CA SER A 535 34.97 -16.90 -33.89
C SER A 535 35.01 -18.42 -34.05
N SER A 536 35.16 -18.90 -35.29
CA SER A 536 35.24 -20.33 -35.61
C SER A 536 36.36 -21.05 -34.85
N GLN A 537 37.48 -20.38 -34.61
CA GLN A 537 38.59 -20.88 -33.80
C GLN A 537 38.22 -21.00 -32.32
N ARG A 538 37.58 -19.98 -31.74
CA ARG A 538 37.14 -20.02 -30.33
C ARG A 538 36.05 -21.07 -30.10
N ARG A 539 35.18 -21.26 -31.08
CA ARG A 539 34.13 -22.29 -31.05
C ARG A 539 34.73 -23.70 -31.04
N ALA A 540 35.77 -23.94 -31.84
CA ALA A 540 36.48 -25.21 -31.87
C ALA A 540 37.21 -25.51 -30.55
N GLU A 541 37.84 -24.50 -29.94
CA GLU A 541 38.47 -24.62 -28.62
C GLU A 541 37.47 -24.98 -27.52
N LEU A 542 36.33 -24.29 -27.46
CA LEU A 542 35.27 -24.56 -26.49
C LEU A 542 34.64 -25.95 -26.70
N GLN A 543 34.47 -26.38 -27.96
CA GLN A 543 33.99 -27.74 -28.27
C GLN A 543 34.99 -28.82 -27.85
N GLN A 544 36.29 -28.56 -28.01
CA GLN A 544 37.36 -29.46 -27.57
C GLN A 544 37.44 -29.53 -26.03
N GLU A 545 37.24 -28.41 -25.35
CA GLU A 545 37.15 -28.31 -23.89
C GLU A 545 35.92 -29.08 -23.35
N LEU A 546 34.77 -28.96 -24.01
CA LEU A 546 33.55 -29.70 -23.71
C LEU A 546 33.69 -31.22 -23.93
N ALA A 547 34.40 -31.62 -24.98
CA ALA A 547 34.69 -33.03 -25.27
C ALA A 547 35.66 -33.65 -24.24
N SER A 548 36.59 -32.85 -23.71
CA SER A 548 37.56 -33.30 -22.70
C SER A 548 36.93 -33.53 -21.32
N THR A 549 35.85 -32.81 -20.99
CA THR A 549 35.11 -32.93 -19.71
C THR A 549 34.15 -34.14 -19.66
N ASN A 550 34.07 -34.95 -20.72
CA ASN A 550 33.04 -35.97 -20.92
C ASN A 550 33.42 -37.41 -20.51
N LYS A 551 34.64 -37.67 -20.00
CA LYS A 551 35.20 -39.04 -20.04
C LYS A 551 34.95 -40.01 -18.87
N ALA A 552 34.26 -39.68 -17.76
CA ALA A 552 34.15 -40.71 -16.69
C ALA A 552 32.93 -40.77 -15.76
N GLY A 553 32.08 -39.75 -15.56
CA GLY A 553 31.03 -39.85 -14.51
C GLY A 553 29.69 -39.15 -14.73
N GLY A 554 29.63 -38.11 -15.58
CA GLY A 554 28.43 -37.26 -15.70
C GLY A 554 27.30 -37.80 -16.58
N GLN A 555 27.54 -38.82 -17.41
CA GLN A 555 26.53 -39.26 -18.39
C GLN A 555 25.34 -40.01 -17.79
N SER A 556 25.51 -40.71 -16.66
CA SER A 556 24.42 -41.43 -16.01
C SER A 556 23.40 -40.49 -15.38
N LEU A 557 23.87 -39.45 -14.66
CA LEU A 557 23.01 -38.44 -14.06
C LEU A 557 22.28 -37.58 -15.10
N LEU A 558 22.95 -37.23 -16.21
CA LEU A 558 22.31 -36.54 -17.33
C LEU A 558 21.20 -37.40 -17.95
N LYS A 559 21.43 -38.70 -18.17
CA LYS A 559 20.39 -39.62 -18.67
C LYS A 559 19.20 -39.77 -17.73
N VAL A 560 19.41 -39.71 -16.42
CA VAL A 560 18.32 -39.77 -15.43
C VAL A 560 17.50 -38.48 -15.48
N ARG A 561 18.16 -37.31 -15.46
CA ARG A 561 17.50 -36.00 -15.63
C ARG A 561 16.66 -35.97 -16.91
N ASP A 562 17.26 -36.32 -18.05
CA ASP A 562 16.60 -36.27 -19.35
C ASP A 562 15.36 -37.19 -19.38
N ARG A 563 15.45 -38.39 -18.77
CA ARG A 563 14.32 -39.32 -18.64
C ARG A 563 13.14 -38.72 -17.85
N TYR A 564 13.40 -38.00 -16.77
CA TYR A 564 12.35 -37.38 -15.96
C TYR A 564 11.77 -36.14 -16.65
N ALA A 565 12.59 -35.32 -17.30
CA ALA A 565 12.12 -34.20 -18.12
C ALA A 565 11.20 -34.68 -19.25
N ASP A 566 11.60 -35.75 -19.95
CA ASP A 566 10.77 -36.38 -20.99
C ASP A 566 9.46 -36.95 -20.44
N ARG A 567 9.49 -37.53 -19.24
CA ARG A 567 8.28 -38.04 -18.58
C ARG A 567 7.33 -36.92 -18.20
N TYR A 568 7.84 -35.85 -17.59
CA TYR A 568 7.05 -34.69 -17.22
C TYR A 568 6.41 -34.04 -18.44
N ARG A 569 7.16 -33.88 -19.54
CA ARG A 569 6.62 -33.38 -20.80
C ARG A 569 5.47 -34.26 -21.31
N ARG A 570 5.65 -35.58 -21.37
CA ARG A 570 4.59 -36.51 -21.78
C ARG A 570 3.35 -36.42 -20.88
N ASP A 571 3.54 -36.31 -19.57
CA ASP A 571 2.44 -36.20 -18.61
C ASP A 571 1.72 -34.85 -18.77
N THR A 572 2.46 -33.74 -18.94
CA THR A 572 1.89 -32.41 -19.27
C THR A 572 1.10 -32.44 -20.58
N ASP A 573 1.66 -33.01 -21.66
CA ASP A 573 0.98 -33.09 -22.95
C ASP A 573 -0.28 -33.95 -22.87
N ALA A 574 -0.23 -35.09 -22.16
CA ALA A 574 -1.39 -35.94 -21.94
C ALA A 574 -2.49 -35.23 -21.16
N GLN A 575 -2.13 -34.47 -20.11
CA GLN A 575 -3.06 -33.68 -19.32
C GLN A 575 -3.65 -32.51 -20.11
N ALA A 576 -2.83 -31.81 -20.88
CA ALA A 576 -3.27 -30.74 -21.77
C ALA A 576 -4.27 -31.26 -22.81
N ASN A 577 -4.00 -32.40 -23.45
CA ASN A 577 -4.91 -33.04 -24.39
C ASN A 577 -6.21 -33.48 -23.71
N SER A 578 -6.13 -34.06 -22.50
CA SER A 578 -7.31 -34.44 -21.70
C SER A 578 -8.17 -33.23 -21.35
N LEU A 579 -7.55 -32.14 -20.86
CA LEU A 579 -8.24 -30.90 -20.52
C LEU A 579 -8.85 -30.23 -21.76
N LEU A 580 -8.15 -30.23 -22.89
CA LEU A 580 -8.67 -29.71 -24.16
C LEU A 580 -9.90 -30.50 -24.61
N ALA A 581 -9.87 -31.84 -24.51
CA ALA A 581 -11.01 -32.69 -24.81
C ALA A 581 -12.20 -32.42 -23.86
N GLN A 582 -11.94 -32.31 -22.54
CA GLN A 582 -12.95 -31.94 -21.56
C GLN A 582 -13.57 -30.58 -21.86
N ALA A 583 -12.75 -29.59 -22.21
CA ALA A 583 -13.23 -28.26 -22.55
C ALA A 583 -14.06 -28.25 -23.84
N ASN A 584 -13.69 -29.04 -24.86
CA ASN A 584 -14.44 -29.18 -26.10
C ASN A 584 -15.83 -29.80 -25.87
N ASP A 585 -15.92 -30.79 -24.98
CA ASP A 585 -17.16 -31.50 -24.63
C ASP A 585 -18.02 -30.72 -23.60
N LEU A 586 -17.43 -29.72 -22.92
CA LEU A 586 -18.06 -28.98 -21.84
C LEU A 586 -19.43 -28.37 -22.21
N PRO A 587 -19.63 -27.72 -23.38
CA PRO A 587 -20.94 -27.16 -23.73
C PRO A 587 -22.03 -28.24 -23.87
N GLY A 588 -21.67 -29.42 -24.38
CA GLY A 588 -22.60 -30.56 -24.50
C GLY A 588 -22.99 -31.11 -23.13
N LYS A 589 -22.01 -31.29 -22.24
CA LYS A 589 -22.23 -31.72 -20.85
C LYS A 589 -23.02 -30.73 -20.02
N VAL A 590 -22.75 -29.44 -20.16
CA VAL A 590 -23.52 -28.36 -19.52
C VAL A 590 -24.97 -28.40 -19.98
N ALA A 591 -25.24 -28.57 -21.28
CA ALA A 591 -26.59 -28.73 -21.78
C ALA A 591 -27.29 -29.98 -21.21
N ALA A 592 -26.57 -31.09 -21.06
CA ALA A 592 -27.10 -32.31 -20.44
C ALA A 592 -27.43 -32.11 -18.95
N GLU A 593 -26.62 -31.38 -18.18
CA GLU A 593 -26.90 -31.06 -16.78
C GLU A 593 -28.13 -30.16 -16.62
N ILE A 594 -28.33 -29.19 -17.54
CA ILE A 594 -29.54 -28.36 -17.57
C ILE A 594 -30.78 -29.23 -17.82
N ALA A 595 -30.71 -30.14 -18.79
CA ALA A 595 -31.83 -31.03 -19.13
C ALA A 595 -32.23 -32.00 -17.99
N GLN A 596 -31.35 -32.23 -17.01
CA GLN A 596 -31.62 -33.07 -15.84
C GLN A 596 -32.23 -32.31 -14.65
N VAL A 597 -32.47 -31.00 -14.77
CA VAL A 597 -33.11 -30.22 -13.70
C VAL A 597 -34.56 -30.70 -13.55
N PRO A 598 -34.99 -31.12 -12.34
CA PRO A 598 -36.37 -31.57 -12.11
C PRO A 598 -37.40 -30.50 -12.45
N ASP A 599 -38.57 -30.93 -12.91
CA ASP A 599 -39.72 -30.06 -13.20
C ASP A 599 -39.45 -28.97 -14.26
N TRP A 600 -38.53 -29.23 -15.19
CA TRP A 600 -38.22 -28.31 -16.30
C TRP A 600 -39.43 -28.16 -17.24
N PRO A 601 -40.07 -26.98 -17.32
CA PRO A 601 -41.26 -26.77 -18.13
C PRO A 601 -40.85 -26.54 -19.60
N GLU A 602 -40.62 -27.62 -20.34
CA GLU A 602 -40.15 -27.58 -21.74
C GLU A 602 -41.06 -26.76 -22.66
N ASP A 603 -42.35 -26.68 -22.34
CA ASP A 603 -43.36 -25.91 -23.05
C ASP A 603 -43.20 -24.39 -22.91
N LYS A 604 -42.63 -23.92 -21.78
CA LYS A 604 -42.46 -22.49 -21.45
C LYS A 604 -41.02 -22.02 -21.50
N CYS A 605 -40.07 -22.92 -21.30
CA CYS A 605 -38.65 -22.63 -21.33
C CYS A 605 -37.92 -23.77 -22.04
N PRO A 606 -37.88 -23.77 -23.39
CA PRO A 606 -37.13 -24.77 -24.12
C PRO A 606 -35.65 -24.78 -23.70
N VAL A 607 -35.06 -25.96 -23.49
CA VAL A 607 -33.62 -26.05 -23.16
C VAL A 607 -32.76 -25.37 -24.23
N ALA A 608 -33.23 -25.34 -25.48
CA ALA A 608 -32.60 -24.62 -26.60
C ALA A 608 -32.34 -23.13 -26.32
N ASP A 609 -33.25 -22.45 -25.61
CA ASP A 609 -33.13 -21.02 -25.32
C ASP A 609 -32.02 -20.77 -24.29
N THR A 610 -31.87 -21.67 -23.31
CA THR A 610 -30.78 -21.58 -22.33
C THR A 610 -29.41 -21.83 -22.97
N LYS A 611 -29.34 -22.72 -23.96
CA LYS A 611 -28.12 -22.92 -24.76
C LYS A 611 -27.76 -21.66 -25.54
N ALA A 612 -28.75 -20.95 -26.10
CA ALA A 612 -28.52 -19.69 -26.80
C ALA A 612 -27.96 -18.60 -25.86
N LEU A 613 -28.39 -18.58 -24.59
CA LEU A 613 -27.86 -17.66 -23.57
C LEU A 613 -26.40 -17.94 -23.18
N LEU A 614 -25.96 -19.20 -23.23
CA LEU A 614 -24.60 -19.59 -22.88
C LEU A 614 -23.60 -19.48 -24.05
N ALA A 615 -24.07 -19.53 -25.30
CA ALA A 615 -23.21 -19.47 -26.48
C ALA A 615 -22.26 -18.25 -26.53
N PRO A 616 -22.66 -17.03 -26.13
CA PRO A 616 -21.73 -15.89 -26.03
C PRO A 616 -20.62 -16.11 -24.98
N LEU A 617 -20.92 -16.81 -23.89
CA LEU A 617 -19.93 -17.14 -22.84
C LEU A 617 -18.94 -18.19 -23.32
N ASP A 618 -19.42 -19.20 -24.06
CA ASP A 618 -18.57 -20.21 -24.71
C ASP A 618 -17.54 -19.53 -25.63
N ALA A 619 -18.03 -18.64 -26.51
CA ALA A 619 -17.18 -17.89 -27.43
C ALA A 619 -16.16 -17.00 -26.71
N LYS A 620 -16.59 -16.34 -25.63
CA LYS A 620 -15.74 -15.41 -24.88
C LYS A 620 -14.64 -16.10 -24.08
N TYR A 621 -14.98 -17.17 -23.35
CA TYR A 621 -14.07 -17.75 -22.35
C TYR A 621 -13.47 -19.08 -22.79
N LEU A 622 -14.22 -19.93 -23.47
CA LEU A 622 -13.77 -21.28 -23.79
C LEU A 622 -13.04 -21.34 -25.14
N VAL A 623 -13.58 -20.71 -26.19
CA VAL A 623 -12.96 -20.76 -27.54
C VAL A 623 -11.55 -20.19 -27.54
N SER A 624 -11.36 -18.97 -27.02
CA SER A 624 -10.04 -18.33 -26.95
C SER A 624 -9.03 -19.14 -26.13
N ALA A 625 -9.47 -19.78 -25.04
CA ALA A 625 -8.60 -20.57 -24.19
C ALA A 625 -8.24 -21.92 -24.83
N ARG A 626 -9.20 -22.59 -25.49
CA ARG A 626 -8.96 -23.81 -26.28
C ARG A 626 -8.00 -23.53 -27.43
N ASP A 627 -8.16 -22.42 -28.14
CA ASP A 627 -7.28 -22.04 -29.25
C ASP A 627 -5.83 -21.82 -28.79
N ARG A 628 -5.64 -21.19 -27.62
CA ARG A 628 -4.29 -21.00 -27.06
C ARG A 628 -3.65 -22.33 -26.69
N LEU A 629 -4.38 -23.21 -26.00
CA LEU A 629 -3.86 -24.53 -25.62
C LEU A 629 -3.62 -25.41 -26.86
N SER A 630 -4.52 -25.40 -27.82
CA SER A 630 -4.39 -26.11 -29.10
C SER A 630 -3.16 -25.65 -29.89
N LYS A 631 -2.93 -24.32 -29.97
CA LYS A 631 -1.72 -23.76 -30.58
C LYS A 631 -0.44 -24.14 -29.82
N ALA A 632 -0.50 -24.24 -28.50
CA ALA A 632 0.63 -24.67 -27.69
C ALA A 632 0.94 -26.17 -27.86
N LEU A 633 -0.09 -26.98 -28.12
CA LEU A 633 0.03 -28.42 -28.40
C LEU A 633 0.37 -28.73 -29.86
N ALA A 634 0.17 -27.79 -30.78
CA ALA A 634 0.49 -27.98 -32.19
C ALA A 634 2.02 -28.03 -32.36
N ASP A 635 2.49 -29.18 -32.82
CA ASP A 635 3.90 -29.55 -32.92
C ASP A 635 4.68 -28.55 -33.80
N GLU A 636 5.64 -27.82 -33.23
CA GLU A 636 6.71 -27.20 -34.03
C GLU A 636 7.61 -28.34 -34.52
N SER A 637 7.41 -28.77 -35.77
CA SER A 637 8.16 -29.82 -36.49
C SER A 637 9.70 -29.69 -36.51
N ASP A 638 10.29 -28.73 -35.79
CA ASP A 638 11.72 -28.49 -35.65
C ASP A 638 12.21 -28.93 -34.25
N PRO A 639 12.64 -30.20 -34.09
CA PRO A 639 13.09 -30.74 -32.80
C PRO A 639 14.30 -30.00 -32.20
N ALA A 640 15.00 -29.17 -32.98
CA ALA A 640 16.11 -28.36 -32.50
C ALA A 640 15.69 -27.07 -31.78
N LYS A 641 14.43 -26.62 -31.92
CA LYS A 641 13.87 -25.42 -31.24
C LYS A 641 12.86 -25.74 -30.14
N ALA A 642 12.45 -27.01 -30.03
CA ALA A 642 11.37 -27.49 -29.16
C ALA A 642 11.69 -27.57 -27.66
N SER A 643 12.90 -27.24 -27.19
CA SER A 643 13.36 -27.72 -25.88
C SER A 643 12.87 -26.92 -24.66
N PHE A 644 12.49 -25.64 -24.79
CA PHE A 644 12.02 -24.85 -23.63
C PHE A 644 10.82 -23.94 -23.89
N LYS A 645 10.60 -23.51 -25.14
CA LYS A 645 9.49 -22.61 -25.47
C LYS A 645 8.12 -23.32 -25.52
N THR A 646 8.09 -24.65 -25.71
CA THR A 646 6.87 -25.47 -25.87
C THR A 646 6.21 -25.82 -24.53
N LEU A 647 6.98 -26.30 -23.55
CA LEU A 647 6.44 -26.70 -22.24
C LEU A 647 5.79 -25.51 -21.53
N GLU A 648 6.46 -24.36 -21.51
CA GLU A 648 5.92 -23.13 -20.93
C GLU A 648 4.63 -22.68 -21.64
N GLN A 649 4.57 -22.76 -22.97
CA GLN A 649 3.36 -22.44 -23.73
C GLN A 649 2.21 -23.40 -23.40
N VAL A 650 2.49 -24.68 -23.23
CA VAL A 650 1.48 -25.68 -22.85
C VAL A 650 1.00 -25.44 -21.42
N GLU A 651 1.89 -25.16 -20.46
CA GLU A 651 1.50 -24.79 -19.09
C GLU A 651 0.61 -23.54 -19.06
N ASN A 652 1.02 -22.48 -19.77
CA ASN A 652 0.25 -21.25 -19.89
C ASN A 652 -1.12 -21.51 -20.55
N GLY A 653 -1.18 -22.43 -21.51
CA GLY A 653 -2.41 -22.90 -22.13
C GLY A 653 -3.33 -23.63 -21.15
N ILE A 654 -2.79 -24.56 -20.35
CA ILE A 654 -3.53 -25.30 -19.30
C ILE A 654 -4.11 -24.32 -18.30
N GLN A 655 -3.28 -23.40 -17.77
CA GLN A 655 -3.72 -22.40 -16.79
C GLN A 655 -4.78 -21.46 -17.38
N GLY A 656 -4.58 -21.01 -18.62
CA GLY A 656 -5.54 -20.17 -19.34
C GLY A 656 -6.90 -20.86 -19.50
N LEU A 657 -6.90 -22.16 -19.80
CA LEU A 657 -8.12 -22.94 -19.97
C LEU A 657 -8.85 -23.23 -18.65
N LEU A 658 -8.13 -23.60 -17.59
CA LEU A 658 -8.73 -23.76 -16.25
C LEU A 658 -9.37 -22.45 -15.78
N THR A 659 -8.69 -21.33 -15.99
CA THR A 659 -9.21 -20.00 -15.66
C THR A 659 -10.44 -19.66 -16.49
N GLY A 660 -10.41 -19.91 -17.80
CA GLY A 660 -11.54 -19.73 -18.70
C GLY A 660 -12.78 -20.53 -18.25
N MET A 661 -12.62 -21.81 -17.92
CA MET A 661 -13.68 -22.66 -17.39
C MET A 661 -14.22 -22.17 -16.04
N HIS A 662 -13.36 -21.68 -15.16
CA HIS A 662 -13.78 -21.13 -13.87
C HIS A 662 -14.64 -19.87 -14.03
N VAL A 663 -14.19 -18.91 -14.84
CA VAL A 663 -14.94 -17.67 -15.11
C VAL A 663 -16.25 -17.98 -15.82
N TYR A 664 -16.22 -18.89 -16.80
CA TYR A 664 -17.42 -19.42 -17.47
C TYR A 664 -18.45 -19.93 -16.46
N SER A 665 -18.04 -20.73 -15.46
CA SER A 665 -18.98 -21.28 -14.46
C SER A 665 -19.73 -20.19 -13.67
N SER A 666 -19.06 -19.08 -13.37
CA SER A 666 -19.64 -18.00 -12.55
C SER A 666 -20.53 -17.09 -13.39
N ASP A 667 -20.13 -16.79 -14.63
CA ASP A 667 -20.96 -16.01 -15.55
C ASP A 667 -22.16 -16.82 -16.08
N ALA A 668 -22.03 -18.13 -16.27
CA ALA A 668 -23.15 -18.99 -16.64
C ALA A 668 -24.26 -18.97 -15.58
N GLN A 669 -23.90 -19.11 -14.30
CA GLN A 669 -24.86 -18.97 -13.20
C GLN A 669 -25.54 -17.60 -13.20
N ARG A 670 -24.75 -16.53 -13.41
CA ARG A 670 -25.27 -15.17 -13.43
C ARG A 670 -26.23 -14.94 -14.59
N VAL A 671 -25.87 -15.35 -15.80
CA VAL A 671 -26.70 -15.19 -17.01
C VAL A 671 -28.01 -15.98 -16.86
N LEU A 672 -27.94 -17.22 -16.39
CA LEU A 672 -29.13 -18.03 -16.15
C LEU A 672 -29.98 -17.50 -14.99
N GLY A 673 -29.39 -16.87 -13.97
CA GLY A 673 -30.11 -16.30 -12.83
C GLY A 673 -30.70 -14.89 -13.03
N GLN A 674 -30.33 -14.17 -14.10
CA GLN A 674 -30.68 -12.75 -14.30
C GLN A 674 -31.84 -12.51 -15.27
N VAL A 675 -32.45 -13.54 -15.86
CA VAL A 675 -33.54 -13.36 -16.83
C VAL A 675 -34.86 -13.04 -16.10
N LYS A 676 -35.02 -11.76 -15.73
CA LYS A 676 -36.19 -11.23 -14.98
C LYS A 676 -37.52 -11.39 -15.73
N ASP A 677 -37.48 -11.45 -17.05
CA ASP A 677 -38.66 -11.61 -17.91
C ASP A 677 -38.86 -13.05 -18.39
N SER A 678 -38.14 -14.03 -17.83
CA SER A 678 -38.34 -15.44 -18.18
C SER A 678 -39.63 -15.95 -17.55
N ALA A 679 -40.35 -16.82 -18.27
CA ALA A 679 -41.51 -17.50 -17.73
C ALA A 679 -41.19 -18.48 -16.57
N CYS A 680 -39.90 -18.71 -16.26
CA CYS A 680 -39.42 -19.79 -15.38
C CYS A 680 -38.16 -19.41 -14.54
N PRO A 681 -38.17 -18.34 -13.75
CA PRO A 681 -36.97 -17.81 -13.09
C PRO A 681 -36.35 -18.79 -12.06
N ASP A 682 -37.16 -19.52 -11.30
CA ASP A 682 -36.67 -20.42 -10.25
C ASP A 682 -35.94 -21.65 -10.82
N VAL A 683 -36.46 -22.20 -11.93
CA VAL A 683 -35.88 -23.35 -12.62
C VAL A 683 -34.57 -22.95 -13.31
N GLN A 684 -34.50 -21.76 -13.91
CA GLN A 684 -33.28 -21.24 -14.53
C GLN A 684 -32.17 -20.97 -13.50
N ARG A 685 -32.52 -20.47 -12.31
CA ARG A 685 -31.57 -20.32 -11.21
C ARG A 685 -31.00 -21.66 -10.78
N THR A 686 -31.86 -22.67 -10.63
CA THR A 686 -31.45 -24.04 -10.29
C THR A 686 -30.52 -24.63 -11.35
N ALA A 687 -30.83 -24.43 -12.63
CA ALA A 687 -29.93 -24.76 -13.73
C ALA A 687 -28.57 -24.05 -13.61
N GLY A 688 -28.57 -22.74 -13.34
CA GLY A 688 -27.34 -21.97 -13.14
C GLY A 688 -26.46 -22.52 -12.02
N ASP A 689 -27.06 -22.87 -10.88
CA ASP A 689 -26.36 -23.47 -9.74
C ASP A 689 -25.78 -24.84 -10.09
N ARG A 690 -26.53 -25.67 -10.81
CA ARG A 690 -26.10 -26.99 -11.27
C ARG A 690 -24.95 -26.92 -12.28
N VAL A 691 -25.06 -26.04 -13.27
CA VAL A 691 -23.98 -25.76 -14.24
C VAL A 691 -22.71 -25.31 -13.53
N ARG A 692 -22.84 -24.37 -12.58
CA ARG A 692 -21.70 -23.90 -11.79
C ARG A 692 -21.05 -25.03 -11.00
N SER A 693 -21.85 -25.85 -10.32
CA SER A 693 -21.36 -27.01 -9.56
C SER A 693 -20.61 -27.99 -10.46
N TYR A 694 -21.20 -28.36 -11.60
CA TYR A 694 -20.62 -29.28 -12.56
C TYR A 694 -19.27 -28.78 -13.12
N VAL A 695 -19.24 -27.55 -13.64
CA VAL A 695 -18.02 -26.99 -14.24
C VAL A 695 -16.91 -26.84 -13.19
N ARG A 696 -17.25 -26.43 -11.96
CA ARG A 696 -16.27 -26.33 -10.86
C ARG A 696 -15.71 -27.69 -10.46
N ALA A 697 -16.52 -28.75 -10.46
CA ALA A 697 -16.04 -30.10 -10.21
C ALA A 697 -15.03 -30.55 -11.28
N GLN A 698 -15.29 -30.26 -12.57
CA GLN A 698 -14.35 -30.57 -13.65
C GLN A 698 -13.03 -29.80 -13.50
N VAL A 699 -13.09 -28.49 -13.21
CA VAL A 699 -11.89 -27.67 -12.95
C VAL A 699 -11.09 -28.21 -11.76
N ALA A 700 -11.77 -28.59 -10.68
CA ALA A 700 -11.12 -29.13 -9.49
C ALA A 700 -10.42 -30.47 -9.77
N ALA A 701 -11.06 -31.37 -10.50
CA ALA A 701 -10.47 -32.65 -10.89
C ALA A 701 -9.21 -32.44 -11.76
N ALA A 702 -9.30 -31.62 -12.80
CA ALA A 702 -8.16 -31.34 -13.68
C ALA A 702 -7.00 -30.63 -12.95
N ALA A 703 -7.31 -29.70 -12.04
CA ALA A 703 -6.29 -29.04 -11.23
C ALA A 703 -5.60 -30.00 -10.24
N THR A 704 -6.35 -30.94 -9.67
CA THR A 704 -5.82 -31.96 -8.75
C THR A 704 -4.87 -32.91 -9.48
N ASP A 705 -5.28 -33.40 -10.66
CA ASP A 705 -4.42 -34.25 -11.50
C ASP A 705 -3.14 -33.52 -11.91
N ARG A 706 -3.26 -32.22 -12.23
CA ARG A 706 -2.10 -31.39 -12.59
C ARG A 706 -1.13 -31.25 -11.43
N LYS A 707 -1.64 -30.93 -10.23
CA LYS A 707 -0.84 -30.83 -9.00
C LYS A 707 -0.06 -32.13 -8.74
N ALA A 708 -0.71 -33.28 -8.82
CA ALA A 708 -0.07 -34.58 -8.61
C ALA A 708 1.04 -34.88 -9.65
N SER A 709 0.97 -34.33 -10.85
CA SER A 709 2.03 -34.46 -11.86
C SER A 709 3.25 -33.60 -11.54
N ILE A 710 3.03 -32.39 -11.03
CA ILE A 710 4.09 -31.47 -10.62
C ILE A 710 4.83 -32.04 -9.41
N GLU A 711 4.10 -32.48 -8.37
CA GLU A 711 4.68 -33.07 -7.16
C GLU A 711 5.55 -34.28 -7.50
N ARG A 712 5.08 -35.20 -8.35
CA ARG A 712 5.88 -36.37 -8.78
C ARG A 712 7.16 -36.01 -9.53
N TYR A 713 7.17 -34.89 -10.25
CA TYR A 713 8.36 -34.41 -10.96
C TYR A 713 9.35 -33.76 -9.99
N GLU A 714 8.86 -32.97 -9.03
CA GLU A 714 9.67 -32.35 -7.98
C GLU A 714 10.30 -33.40 -7.05
N ASP A 715 9.55 -34.43 -6.65
CA ASP A 715 10.05 -35.56 -5.87
C ASP A 715 11.16 -36.30 -6.62
N ALA A 716 10.98 -36.51 -7.93
CA ALA A 716 11.97 -37.16 -8.76
C ALA A 716 13.27 -36.36 -8.89
N LEU A 717 13.17 -35.03 -9.04
CA LEU A 717 14.34 -34.15 -9.06
C LEU A 717 15.06 -34.18 -7.71
N THR A 718 14.31 -34.17 -6.60
CA THR A 718 14.86 -34.24 -5.24
C THR A 718 15.64 -35.53 -5.01
N HIS A 719 15.10 -36.68 -5.42
CA HIS A 719 15.82 -37.95 -5.31
C HIS A 719 17.09 -38.03 -6.16
N ILE A 720 17.15 -37.34 -7.32
CA ILE A 720 18.39 -37.24 -8.10
C ILE A 720 19.46 -36.47 -7.31
N LEU A 721 19.06 -35.47 -6.51
CA LEU A 721 19.98 -34.71 -5.65
C LEU A 721 20.48 -35.54 -4.47
N GLU A 722 19.60 -36.32 -3.85
CA GLU A 722 19.97 -37.19 -2.72
C GLU A 722 20.92 -38.31 -3.16
N VAL A 723 20.65 -38.98 -4.28
CA VAL A 723 21.53 -40.01 -4.86
C VAL A 723 22.88 -39.43 -5.31
N ALA A 724 22.92 -38.13 -5.64
CA ALA A 724 24.16 -37.42 -5.92
C ALA A 724 24.90 -36.93 -4.65
N GLY A 725 24.25 -36.94 -3.49
CA GLY A 725 24.77 -36.48 -2.20
C GLY A 725 25.23 -37.58 -1.25
N GLU A 726 24.67 -38.79 -1.34
CA GLU A 726 25.14 -39.96 -0.57
C GLU A 726 26.24 -40.74 -1.32
N LYS A 727 27.49 -40.24 -1.27
CA LYS A 727 28.72 -41.05 -1.24
C LYS A 727 29.97 -40.22 -0.96
#